data_AF-A0AAQ3NDQ0-F1
#
_entry.id   AF-A0AAQ3NDQ0-F1
#
_cell.length_a   1.000
_cell.length_b   1.000
_cell.length_c   1.000
_cell.angle_alpha   90.00
_cell.angle_beta   90.00
_cell.angle_gamma   90.00
#
_symmetry.space_group_name_H-M   'P 1'
#
loop_
_entity.id
_entity.type
_entity.pdbx_description
1 polymer ?
#
loop_
_entity_poly.entity_id
_entity_poly.type
_entity_poly.pdbx_seq_one_letter_code
_entity_poly.pdbx_strand_id
1 'polypeptide(L)'
;EFFNHSKHMIIDEYLEMTEVQHIKPAISDNFFGSFKELEFDAACKRTIIIPFHMLPYLKNLEELNVHSSDAVKVIFDIDESEDKTKVIVSSLKKLTLNNLPNLKHVWKESSTGIISFHNLQEVVVNDCGSLITLFSSSLARNLGKLKKLEITDCGKLVEIAEKEDGMEHGTKIMFELPCLSQLLLGNMPLLSCFYPGKHDLDCPLLESLLVGYCPKLKLFTSDFDENQKGAIEAQISPLQQPMFSVEKVSPNIKLLALNEENIMLFREVELLQEILCNIVFLWLCFEDDKKEKDSLPFDFFHKLPNLFSLMIQKCFGLKEIFPSQKLQVHDRGLAGLKELFLINLGELELVGLEHPWEFIEYSKRIILEDYLGMSEVHHKQPIVSDKFFGSFKKLEFDAACNRAILIPSHVLPYLKNLEELNVKESDAMQIIFDIDESEVKTKGVVFCLKKITLKNLSNLKHVWKENSSGIVSFHNLQEVDVDGCGSLVTLFSLSLAKNLGKLETLDIQKCEKMVEIVGREDDMEHGTTIEFPCLRYLNLEKMPLLSCFYPGKHDLECPLLVRLYVECCPKLKVFRSSFDDDSKKEEVLEAPTNLLQQPLFPIDKVSPQPVGLTLSEENIKLMSDARLPQDLLCKLEVLILSFEDDNNEKDSLPFDFFHKLPNLKSLRVQKCCGLKEIFPSQKLQVHDKVLSGLKRLFLFELSELECIGLEHTWVQPYSKKLELLKLRTCPRVESIVSCAVSFINLKEVYVKLCEKMEYLFTCTTLKSLVKLETLSIKKCESIKEIVKKDDEDGCDEIVFGRLRSIK
;
A
#
# COMPACT_ATOMS: atom_id res chain seq x y z
N GLU A 1 -9.05 15.06 31.79
CA GLU A 1 -9.47 13.66 32.07
C GLU A 1 -9.98 12.88 30.84
N PHE A 2 -10.48 13.56 29.79
CA PHE A 2 -10.97 12.96 28.53
C PHE A 2 -9.99 11.97 27.84
N PHE A 3 -8.67 12.16 27.99
CA PHE A 3 -7.62 11.35 27.34
C PHE A 3 -7.04 10.23 28.21
N ASN A 4 -7.46 10.10 29.48
CA ASN A 4 -6.88 9.11 30.41
C ASN A 4 -7.13 7.64 30.00
N HIS A 5 -8.00 7.40 29.02
CA HIS A 5 -8.34 6.05 28.52
C HIS A 5 -7.85 5.77 27.10
N SER A 6 -7.32 6.77 26.37
CA SER A 6 -6.78 6.55 25.02
C SER A 6 -5.39 5.94 25.12
N LYS A 7 -5.15 4.85 24.40
CA LYS A 7 -3.83 4.20 24.32
C LYS A 7 -2.98 4.72 23.17
N HIS A 8 -3.59 5.35 22.16
CA HIS A 8 -2.92 5.85 20.95
C HIS A 8 -3.32 7.30 20.68
N MET A 9 -2.38 8.15 20.26
CA MET A 9 -2.65 9.53 19.87
C MET A 9 -1.77 9.95 18.68
N ILE A 10 -2.40 10.51 17.64
CA ILE A 10 -1.72 11.19 16.53
C ILE A 10 -1.71 12.69 16.89
N ILE A 11 -0.54 13.32 16.91
CA ILE A 11 -0.41 14.75 17.25
C ILE A 11 -0.14 15.54 15.98
N ASP A 12 -1.20 16.16 15.46
CA ASP A 12 -1.12 17.15 14.38
C ASP A 12 -1.32 18.55 15.00
N GLU A 13 -0.25 19.35 15.05
CA GLU A 13 -0.18 20.78 15.40
C GLU A 13 -0.78 21.31 16.73
N TYR A 14 -1.22 20.49 17.69
CA TYR A 14 -1.91 21.01 18.90
C TYR A 14 -1.07 21.29 20.17
N LEU A 15 0.22 21.64 20.05
CA LEU A 15 1.04 22.09 21.20
C LEU A 15 1.92 23.31 20.84
N GLU A 16 1.29 24.45 20.55
CA GLU A 16 1.93 25.75 20.85
C GLU A 16 1.92 25.97 22.37
N MET A 17 2.88 25.36 23.07
CA MET A 17 3.12 25.60 24.49
C MET A 17 4.60 25.86 24.76
N THR A 18 5.25 26.64 23.90
CA THR A 18 6.62 27.13 24.16
C THR A 18 6.81 28.58 23.71
N GLU A 19 6.15 29.51 24.40
CA GLU A 19 6.67 30.88 24.62
C GLU A 19 6.19 31.46 25.97
N VAL A 20 6.23 30.69 27.06
CA VAL A 20 6.11 31.30 28.40
C VAL A 20 7.00 30.59 29.41
N GLN A 21 8.27 31.01 29.51
CA GLN A 21 9.21 30.53 30.55
C GLN A 21 8.81 30.91 31.99
N HIS A 22 7.62 31.50 32.22
CA HIS A 22 7.19 31.96 33.54
C HIS A 22 5.77 31.54 33.97
N ILE A 23 5.11 30.63 33.26
CA ILE A 23 3.84 30.05 33.72
C ILE A 23 3.95 28.53 33.63
N LYS A 24 4.10 27.89 34.79
CA LYS A 24 3.93 26.45 34.98
C LYS A 24 2.49 26.10 34.56
N PRO A 25 2.24 25.48 33.39
CA PRO A 25 0.86 25.22 32.98
C PRO A 25 0.33 24.10 33.86
N ALA A 26 -0.89 24.27 34.36
CA ALA A 26 -1.64 23.24 35.06
C ALA A 26 -2.09 22.13 34.08
N ILE A 27 -1.15 21.46 33.42
CA ILE A 27 -1.39 20.16 32.82
C ILE A 27 -1.30 19.19 34.00
N SER A 28 -2.41 18.53 34.37
CA SER A 28 -2.38 17.55 35.45
C SER A 28 -1.29 16.52 35.16
N ASP A 29 -0.46 16.18 36.17
CA ASP A 29 0.69 15.27 36.08
C ASP A 29 0.41 13.90 35.42
N ASN A 30 -0.87 13.58 35.18
CA ASN A 30 -1.35 12.33 34.58
C ASN A 30 -1.71 12.41 33.08
N PHE A 31 -1.67 13.58 32.42
CA PHE A 31 -2.18 13.74 31.04
C PHE A 31 -1.45 12.86 30.01
N PHE A 32 -0.12 12.89 29.98
CA PHE A 32 0.68 12.06 29.06
C PHE A 32 0.89 10.63 29.58
N GLY A 33 0.53 10.39 30.84
CA GLY A 33 0.77 9.13 31.52
C GLY A 33 -0.17 8.00 31.09
N SER A 34 -1.22 8.25 30.29
CA SER A 34 -2.11 7.19 29.78
C SER A 34 -1.69 6.61 28.44
N PHE A 35 -0.93 7.36 27.63
CA PHE A 35 -0.62 6.99 26.26
C PHE A 35 0.40 5.86 26.21
N LYS A 36 0.12 4.87 25.37
CA LYS A 36 1.04 3.79 25.01
C LYS A 36 1.66 4.02 23.65
N GLU A 37 1.04 4.77 22.77
CA GLU A 37 1.49 4.93 21.39
C GLU A 37 1.33 6.41 20.98
N LEU A 38 2.39 7.00 20.43
CA LEU A 38 2.40 8.36 19.89
C LEU A 38 2.85 8.35 18.43
N GLU A 39 2.13 9.08 17.58
CA GLU A 39 2.43 9.23 16.16
C GLU A 39 2.53 10.70 15.77
N PHE A 40 3.55 11.05 14.98
CA PHE A 40 3.79 12.37 14.38
C PHE A 40 3.98 12.21 12.87
N ASP A 41 3.27 13.00 12.06
CA ASP A 41 3.34 12.91 10.59
C ASP A 41 3.86 14.20 9.90
N ALA A 42 3.65 14.32 8.59
CA ALA A 42 4.03 15.47 7.77
C ALA A 42 3.45 16.83 8.24
N ALA A 43 2.37 16.84 9.02
CA ALA A 43 1.83 18.05 9.61
C ALA A 43 2.69 18.58 10.77
N CYS A 44 3.60 17.76 11.32
CA CYS A 44 4.45 18.15 12.43
C CYS A 44 5.54 19.15 11.97
N LYS A 45 5.37 20.42 12.34
CA LYS A 45 6.36 21.49 12.13
C LYS A 45 7.43 21.59 13.24
N ARG A 46 7.46 20.64 14.18
CA ARG A 46 8.39 20.69 15.33
C ARG A 46 9.79 20.27 14.91
N THR A 47 10.79 20.99 15.41
CA THR A 47 12.20 20.61 15.24
C THR A 47 12.64 19.54 16.25
N ILE A 48 12.03 19.52 17.44
CA ILE A 48 12.26 18.57 18.52
C ILE A 48 10.92 17.86 18.84
N ILE A 49 10.90 16.53 18.78
CA ILE A 49 9.67 15.74 19.00
C ILE A 49 9.35 15.60 20.49
N ILE A 50 10.28 15.09 21.28
CA ILE A 50 10.17 14.92 22.73
C ILE A 50 11.28 15.73 23.43
N PRO A 51 10.95 16.94 23.92
CA PRO A 51 11.82 17.70 24.79
C PRO A 51 12.03 17.03 26.15
N PHE A 52 13.16 17.30 26.81
CA PHE A 52 13.53 16.69 28.08
C PHE A 52 12.44 16.76 29.14
N HIS A 53 11.85 17.95 29.32
CA HIS A 53 10.80 18.19 30.33
C HIS A 53 9.54 17.34 30.13
N MET A 54 9.32 16.75 28.95
CA MET A 54 8.17 15.88 28.66
C MET A 54 8.41 14.42 29.04
N LEU A 55 9.67 13.99 29.11
CA LEU A 55 10.03 12.58 29.34
C LEU A 55 9.46 11.98 30.64
N PRO A 56 9.48 12.67 31.80
CA PRO A 56 8.91 12.13 33.03
C PRO A 56 7.41 11.81 32.94
N TYR A 57 6.69 12.50 32.05
CA TYR A 57 5.24 12.35 31.88
C TYR A 57 4.87 11.23 30.89
N LEU A 58 5.83 10.75 30.08
CA LEU A 58 5.65 9.69 29.07
C LEU A 58 5.96 8.28 29.62
N LYS A 59 5.78 8.07 30.92
CA LYS A 59 6.16 6.83 31.64
C LYS A 59 5.46 5.55 31.15
N ASN A 60 4.37 5.66 30.39
CA ASN A 60 3.64 4.51 29.85
C ASN A 60 3.75 4.38 28.32
N LEU A 61 4.52 5.25 27.67
CA LEU A 61 4.72 5.23 26.23
C LEU A 61 5.48 3.96 25.84
N GLU A 62 4.86 3.10 25.04
CA GLU A 62 5.39 1.86 24.51
C GLU A 62 5.82 1.98 23.04
N GLU A 63 5.18 2.84 22.22
CA GLU A 63 5.53 3.02 20.81
C GLU A 63 5.59 4.50 20.42
N LEU A 64 6.61 4.89 19.65
CA LEU A 64 6.77 6.20 19.06
C LEU A 64 7.00 6.06 17.55
N ASN A 65 6.12 6.66 16.76
CA ASN A 65 6.18 6.68 15.31
C ASN A 65 6.33 8.14 14.84
N VAL A 66 7.37 8.45 14.06
CA VAL A 66 7.59 9.78 13.49
C VAL A 66 7.87 9.60 12.01
N HIS A 67 7.04 10.20 11.14
CA HIS A 67 7.22 10.03 9.71
C HIS A 67 6.88 11.25 8.86
N SER A 68 7.48 11.30 7.66
CA SER A 68 7.14 12.25 6.59
C SER A 68 7.28 13.73 6.94
N SER A 69 8.12 14.10 7.91
CA SER A 69 8.34 15.49 8.35
C SER A 69 9.73 16.00 7.98
N ASP A 70 9.78 17.15 7.31
CA ASP A 70 11.02 17.86 6.97
C ASP A 70 11.49 18.82 8.07
N ALA A 71 10.66 19.12 9.07
CA ALA A 71 11.00 20.04 10.16
C ALA A 71 11.85 19.37 11.25
N VAL A 72 11.66 18.08 11.48
CA VAL A 72 12.25 17.32 12.59
C VAL A 72 13.77 17.22 12.44
N LYS A 73 14.48 17.66 13.48
CA LYS A 73 15.94 17.59 13.59
C LYS A 73 16.39 16.71 14.75
N VAL A 74 15.57 16.58 15.80
CA VAL A 74 15.86 15.82 17.01
C VAL A 74 14.61 15.04 17.46
N ILE A 75 14.76 13.75 17.79
CA ILE A 75 13.65 12.97 18.37
C ILE A 75 13.56 13.20 19.88
N PHE A 76 14.62 12.87 20.60
CA PHE A 76 14.74 13.06 22.04
C PHE A 76 15.81 14.11 22.34
N ASP A 77 15.39 15.22 22.94
CA ASP A 77 16.29 16.24 23.49
C ASP A 77 16.49 15.94 24.97
N ILE A 78 17.70 15.55 25.36
CA ILE A 78 18.06 15.19 26.72
C ILE A 78 18.87 16.34 27.30
N ASP A 79 18.46 16.89 28.44
CA ASP A 79 19.17 17.99 29.09
C ASP A 79 20.08 17.44 30.19
N GLU A 80 21.40 17.63 30.05
CA GLU A 80 22.41 17.19 31.03
C GLU A 80 22.60 18.17 32.20
N SER A 81 21.88 19.30 32.24
CA SER A 81 22.11 20.40 33.18
C SER A 81 21.36 20.32 34.51
N GLU A 82 20.33 19.48 34.65
CA GLU A 82 19.55 19.33 35.90
C GLU A 82 19.80 17.98 36.63
N ASP A 83 19.98 18.10 37.95
CA ASP A 83 20.11 17.07 39.01
C ASP A 83 20.40 15.60 38.58
N LYS A 84 21.68 15.22 38.62
CA LYS A 84 22.25 13.89 38.24
C LYS A 84 21.79 12.69 39.08
N THR A 85 20.74 12.83 39.89
CA THR A 85 20.36 11.87 40.93
C THR A 85 19.15 10.99 40.57
N LYS A 86 18.42 11.27 39.47
CA LYS A 86 17.19 10.54 39.11
C LYS A 86 17.24 9.98 37.68
N VAL A 87 17.56 8.68 37.56
CA VAL A 87 17.49 7.95 36.29
C VAL A 87 16.03 7.82 35.83
N ILE A 88 15.72 8.32 34.64
CA ILE A 88 14.39 8.16 34.01
C ILE A 88 14.39 6.84 33.24
N VAL A 89 13.45 5.96 33.59
CA VAL A 89 13.29 4.68 32.91
C VAL A 89 12.16 4.79 31.89
N SER A 90 12.49 4.66 30.61
CA SER A 90 11.52 4.69 29.52
C SER A 90 10.80 3.34 29.39
N SER A 91 9.48 3.39 29.15
CA SER A 91 8.67 2.22 28.81
C SER A 91 8.65 1.89 27.32
N LEU A 92 9.38 2.68 26.51
CA LEU A 92 9.38 2.57 25.06
C LEU A 92 9.88 1.19 24.62
N LYS A 93 9.04 0.50 23.84
CA LYS A 93 9.29 -0.80 23.22
C LYS A 93 9.56 -0.68 21.73
N LYS A 94 8.97 0.30 21.04
CA LYS A 94 9.11 0.45 19.60
C LYS A 94 9.38 1.90 19.22
N LEU A 95 10.37 2.10 18.35
CA LEU A 95 10.70 3.39 17.74
C LEU A 95 10.71 3.22 16.22
N THR A 96 9.85 3.97 15.52
CA THR A 96 9.79 4.00 14.05
C THR A 96 10.02 5.41 13.56
N LEU A 97 11.07 5.61 12.75
CA LEU A 97 11.45 6.88 12.13
C LEU A 97 11.46 6.67 10.61
N ASN A 98 10.67 7.43 9.85
CA ASN A 98 10.55 7.20 8.40
C ASN A 98 10.47 8.52 7.62
N ASN A 99 11.27 8.69 6.55
CA ASN A 99 11.23 9.88 5.70
C ASN A 99 11.40 11.18 6.52
N LEU A 100 12.54 11.31 7.20
CA LEU A 100 12.92 12.47 8.02
C LEU A 100 14.22 13.08 7.49
N PRO A 101 14.17 13.84 6.38
CA PRO A 101 15.37 14.24 5.63
C PRO A 101 16.32 15.14 6.41
N ASN A 102 15.82 15.87 7.42
CA ASN A 102 16.59 16.81 8.25
C ASN A 102 16.93 16.28 9.65
N LEU A 103 16.57 15.03 9.97
CA LEU A 103 16.87 14.41 11.27
C LEU A 103 18.39 14.29 11.46
N LYS A 104 18.92 14.88 12.53
CA LYS A 104 20.36 14.86 12.85
C LYS A 104 20.69 13.93 14.01
N HIS A 105 19.85 13.93 15.05
CA HIS A 105 20.08 13.18 16.27
C HIS A 105 18.78 12.50 16.73
N VAL A 106 18.85 11.19 17.02
CA VAL A 106 17.75 10.53 17.73
C VAL A 106 17.82 10.84 19.22
N TRP A 107 19.02 10.83 19.80
CA TRP A 107 19.29 11.05 21.22
C TRP A 107 20.29 12.20 21.42
N LYS A 108 19.82 13.44 21.46
CA LYS A 108 20.70 14.61 21.64
C LYS A 108 21.20 14.64 23.09
N GLU A 109 22.51 14.77 23.30
CA GLU A 109 23.16 14.90 24.62
C GLU A 109 22.91 13.71 25.57
N SER A 110 23.03 12.48 25.06
CA SER A 110 22.76 11.23 25.81
C SER A 110 23.97 10.61 26.52
N SER A 111 25.09 11.34 26.67
CA SER A 111 26.41 10.80 27.02
C SER A 111 26.54 10.29 28.47
N THR A 112 25.56 10.58 29.33
CA THR A 112 25.64 10.39 30.79
C THR A 112 24.74 9.27 31.35
N GLY A 113 23.93 8.61 30.52
CA GLY A 113 23.06 7.51 30.97
C GLY A 113 21.87 7.92 31.86
N ILE A 114 21.47 9.21 31.83
CA ILE A 114 20.36 9.77 32.62
C ILE A 114 19.01 9.11 32.28
N ILE A 115 18.83 8.66 31.03
CA ILE A 115 17.61 7.97 30.58
C ILE A 115 17.95 6.57 30.09
N SER A 116 17.21 5.58 30.59
CA SER A 116 17.33 4.18 30.19
C SER A 116 16.21 3.76 29.25
N PHE A 117 16.57 3.31 28.04
CA PHE A 117 15.65 2.70 27.06
C PHE A 117 15.75 1.16 27.04
N HIS A 118 16.06 0.52 28.17
CA HIS A 118 16.25 -0.93 28.28
C HIS A 118 15.02 -1.79 27.90
N ASN A 119 13.83 -1.17 27.74
CA ASN A 119 12.60 -1.81 27.29
C ASN A 119 12.44 -1.89 25.77
N LEU A 120 13.33 -1.23 25.01
CA LEU A 120 13.25 -1.12 23.57
C LEU A 120 13.45 -2.50 22.93
N GLN A 121 12.49 -2.89 22.08
CA GLN A 121 12.40 -4.17 21.39
C GLN A 121 12.54 -4.00 19.88
N GLU A 122 12.05 -2.90 19.31
CA GLU A 122 12.09 -2.67 17.86
C GLU A 122 12.56 -1.25 17.56
N VAL A 123 13.55 -1.12 16.68
CA VAL A 123 13.99 0.16 16.12
C VAL A 123 13.97 0.03 14.60
N VAL A 124 13.19 0.88 13.95
CA VAL A 124 13.06 0.95 12.48
C VAL A 124 13.35 2.38 12.06
N VAL A 125 14.37 2.59 11.23
CA VAL A 125 14.80 3.88 10.73
C VAL A 125 14.93 3.81 9.22
N ASN A 126 14.08 4.54 8.50
CA ASN A 126 14.04 4.53 7.05
C ASN A 126 14.13 5.96 6.50
N ASP A 127 14.87 6.17 5.41
CA ASP A 127 14.94 7.42 4.66
C ASP A 127 15.18 8.66 5.56
N CYS A 128 16.19 8.57 6.43
CA CYS A 128 16.61 9.64 7.34
C CYS A 128 17.95 10.24 6.87
N GLY A 129 17.93 10.94 5.73
CA GLY A 129 19.13 11.32 4.97
C GLY A 129 20.15 12.24 5.66
N SER A 130 19.83 12.86 6.81
CA SER A 130 20.76 13.70 7.59
C SER A 130 21.32 13.03 8.85
N LEU A 131 20.88 11.80 9.16
CA LEU A 131 21.29 11.09 10.36
C LEU A 131 22.73 10.57 10.19
N ILE A 132 23.60 10.84 11.17
CA ILE A 132 25.03 10.47 11.12
C ILE A 132 25.32 9.23 12.00
N THR A 133 24.66 9.17 13.15
CA THR A 133 24.75 8.09 14.15
C THR A 133 23.36 7.81 14.72
N LEU A 134 23.10 6.55 15.10
CA LEU A 134 21.81 6.15 15.65
C LEU A 134 21.80 6.10 17.17
N PHE A 135 22.84 5.56 17.82
CA PHE A 135 22.92 5.37 19.26
C PHE A 135 24.19 5.98 19.83
N SER A 136 24.17 6.37 21.11
CA SER A 136 25.40 6.47 21.89
C SER A 136 25.91 5.07 22.23
N SER A 137 27.22 4.90 22.40
CA SER A 137 27.80 3.62 22.81
C SER A 137 27.29 3.14 24.17
N SER A 138 27.05 4.04 25.13
CA SER A 138 26.42 3.66 26.41
C SER A 138 24.97 3.21 26.25
N LEU A 139 24.20 3.82 25.34
CA LEU A 139 22.83 3.41 25.06
C LEU A 139 22.79 2.04 24.37
N ALA A 140 23.61 1.85 23.33
CA ALA A 140 23.69 0.60 22.57
C ALA A 140 24.02 -0.62 23.46
N ARG A 141 24.86 -0.44 24.48
CA ARG A 141 25.21 -1.49 25.46
C ARG A 141 24.06 -1.91 26.38
N ASN A 142 23.01 -1.10 26.50
CA ASN A 142 21.88 -1.33 27.41
C ASN A 142 20.60 -1.80 26.69
N LEU A 143 20.69 -2.16 25.40
CA LEU A 143 19.56 -2.61 24.57
C LEU A 143 19.30 -4.13 24.69
N GLY A 144 19.31 -4.66 25.92
CA GLY A 144 19.23 -6.10 26.18
C GLY A 144 17.93 -6.80 25.74
N LYS A 145 16.85 -6.05 25.47
CA LYS A 145 15.55 -6.57 24.98
C LYS A 145 15.32 -6.33 23.49
N LEU A 146 16.27 -5.73 22.77
CA LEU A 146 16.11 -5.42 21.36
C LEU A 146 15.98 -6.71 20.55
N LYS A 147 14.88 -6.83 19.80
CA LYS A 147 14.54 -7.97 18.94
C LYS A 147 14.73 -7.69 17.47
N LYS A 148 14.49 -6.44 17.05
CA LYS A 148 14.57 -5.99 15.66
C LYS A 148 15.30 -4.65 15.55
N LEU A 149 16.29 -4.59 14.67
CA LEU A 149 16.97 -3.37 14.24
C LEU A 149 16.94 -3.31 12.71
N GLU A 150 16.26 -2.31 12.17
CA GLU A 150 16.11 -2.07 10.73
C GLU A 150 16.54 -0.65 10.41
N ILE A 151 17.53 -0.49 9.54
CA ILE A 151 18.04 0.82 9.10
C ILE A 151 18.18 0.79 7.58
N THR A 152 17.42 1.63 6.88
CA THR A 152 17.43 1.70 5.41
C THR A 152 17.50 3.14 4.91
N ASP A 153 18.13 3.34 3.75
CA ASP A 153 18.11 4.61 3.01
C ASP A 153 18.65 5.82 3.81
N CYS A 154 19.54 5.59 4.76
CA CYS A 154 20.15 6.63 5.60
C CYS A 154 21.51 7.08 5.03
N GLY A 155 21.47 7.93 4.00
CA GLY A 155 22.65 8.27 3.17
C GLY A 155 23.87 8.88 3.88
N LYS A 156 23.70 9.52 5.04
CA LYS A 156 24.79 10.13 5.82
C LYS A 156 25.23 9.34 7.04
N LEU A 157 24.62 8.18 7.30
CA LEU A 157 24.96 7.37 8.46
C LEU A 157 26.36 6.77 8.27
N VAL A 158 27.27 7.01 9.21
CA VAL A 158 28.66 6.52 9.16
C VAL A 158 28.88 5.37 10.13
N GLU A 159 28.24 5.42 11.29
CA GLU A 159 28.35 4.43 12.36
C GLU A 159 26.99 4.25 13.05
N ILE A 160 26.73 3.07 13.60
CA ILE A 160 25.46 2.78 14.31
C ILE A 160 25.53 3.31 15.74
N ALA A 161 26.66 3.12 16.42
CA ALA A 161 26.92 3.59 17.77
C ALA A 161 28.11 4.56 17.79
N GLU A 162 27.91 5.77 18.34
CA GLU A 162 28.97 6.78 18.46
C GLU A 162 29.88 6.55 19.67
N LYS A 163 31.13 6.97 19.52
CA LYS A 163 32.12 6.99 20.60
C LYS A 163 31.95 8.22 21.48
N GLU A 164 31.76 7.98 22.78
CA GLU A 164 31.62 9.05 23.78
C GLU A 164 32.99 9.58 24.24
N ASP A 165 33.04 10.87 24.59
CA ASP A 165 34.23 11.53 25.10
C ASP A 165 34.64 10.96 26.47
N GLY A 166 35.92 10.62 26.62
CA GLY A 166 36.47 10.05 27.86
C GLY A 166 36.70 8.54 27.85
N MET A 167 36.34 7.83 26.78
CA MET A 167 36.72 6.42 26.62
C MET A 167 38.22 6.26 26.28
N GLU A 168 38.92 5.40 27.03
CA GLU A 168 40.33 5.10 26.82
C GLU A 168 40.60 4.57 25.39
N HIS A 169 41.70 5.01 24.80
CA HIS A 169 42.10 4.54 23.47
C HIS A 169 42.54 3.07 23.55
N GLY A 170 41.83 2.19 22.82
CA GLY A 170 42.20 0.79 22.64
C GLY A 170 41.41 -0.22 23.49
N THR A 171 40.52 0.22 24.39
CA THR A 171 39.65 -0.68 25.15
C THR A 171 38.65 -1.36 24.21
N LYS A 172 38.62 -2.70 24.24
CA LYS A 172 37.64 -3.50 23.50
C LYS A 172 36.29 -3.43 24.20
N ILE A 173 35.26 -2.92 23.51
CA ILE A 173 33.90 -2.79 24.04
C ILE A 173 33.07 -4.00 23.62
N MET A 174 32.35 -4.60 24.58
CA MET A 174 31.38 -5.65 24.29
C MET A 174 29.97 -5.04 24.14
N PHE A 175 29.31 -5.32 23.01
CA PHE A 175 27.90 -5.04 22.77
C PHE A 175 27.11 -6.34 22.79
N GLU A 176 26.37 -6.57 23.87
CA GLU A 176 25.54 -7.77 24.04
C GLU A 176 24.09 -7.45 23.69
N LEU A 177 23.58 -8.05 22.60
CA LEU A 177 22.19 -7.94 22.17
C LEU A 177 21.51 -9.33 22.21
N PRO A 178 21.25 -9.88 23.42
CA PRO A 178 20.86 -11.27 23.61
C PRO A 178 19.48 -11.62 23.02
N CYS A 179 18.64 -10.62 22.75
CA CYS A 179 17.30 -10.81 22.18
C CYS A 179 17.23 -10.54 20.67
N LEU A 180 18.31 -10.06 20.03
CA LEU A 180 18.23 -9.58 18.65
C LEU A 180 18.04 -10.75 17.71
N SER A 181 16.89 -10.78 17.04
CA SER A 181 16.49 -11.83 16.10
C SER A 181 16.53 -11.37 14.64
N GLN A 182 16.40 -10.06 14.40
CA GLN A 182 16.35 -9.47 13.08
C GLN A 182 17.25 -8.23 13.00
N LEU A 183 18.20 -8.24 12.07
CA LEU A 183 19.06 -7.12 11.72
C LEU A 183 19.00 -6.88 10.21
N LEU A 184 18.50 -5.73 9.81
CA LEU A 184 18.40 -5.32 8.41
C LEU A 184 19.10 -3.96 8.23
N LEU A 185 20.10 -3.92 7.36
CA LEU A 185 20.87 -2.73 7.01
C LEU A 185 20.87 -2.57 5.48
N GLY A 186 20.22 -1.52 4.96
CA GLY A 186 20.03 -1.33 3.52
C GLY A 186 20.42 0.06 3.04
N ASN A 187 21.09 0.16 1.88
CA ASN A 187 21.29 1.41 1.15
C ASN A 187 21.92 2.55 2.00
N MET A 188 23.07 2.27 2.61
CA MET A 188 23.85 3.22 3.41
C MET A 188 25.28 3.33 2.85
N PRO A 189 25.53 4.23 1.89
CA PRO A 189 26.80 4.32 1.16
C PRO A 189 28.00 4.77 2.03
N LEU A 190 27.74 5.39 3.18
CA LEU A 190 28.78 5.88 4.09
C LEU A 190 28.99 5.02 5.34
N LEU A 191 28.10 4.06 5.62
CA LEU A 191 28.18 3.22 6.81
C LEU A 191 29.42 2.34 6.75
N SER A 192 30.36 2.52 7.69
CA SER A 192 31.65 1.82 7.67
C SER A 192 31.82 0.81 8.81
N CYS A 193 31.14 0.99 9.94
CA CYS A 193 31.26 0.13 11.10
C CYS A 193 30.03 0.20 12.02
N PHE A 194 29.90 -0.76 12.93
CA PHE A 194 28.91 -0.66 14.01
C PHE A 194 29.34 0.38 15.06
N TYR A 195 30.62 0.36 15.45
CA TYR A 195 31.24 1.27 16.41
C TYR A 195 32.68 1.61 15.96
N PRO A 196 33.13 2.87 16.03
CA PRO A 196 34.43 3.30 15.49
C PRO A 196 35.65 2.91 16.34
N GLY A 197 35.47 2.21 17.47
CA GLY A 197 36.56 1.66 18.29
C GLY A 197 36.61 0.14 18.28
N LYS A 198 37.58 -0.45 18.99
CA LYS A 198 37.67 -1.92 19.15
C LYS A 198 36.40 -2.44 19.82
N HIS A 199 35.67 -3.34 19.16
CA HIS A 199 34.43 -3.89 19.72
C HIS A 199 34.19 -5.37 19.40
N ASP A 200 33.29 -6.00 20.15
CA ASP A 200 32.63 -7.26 19.81
C ASP A 200 31.11 -7.03 19.81
N LEU A 201 30.41 -7.68 18.88
CA LEU A 201 28.95 -7.69 18.81
C LEU A 201 28.45 -9.13 18.97
N ASP A 202 27.73 -9.40 20.06
CA ASP A 202 27.19 -10.73 20.36
C ASP A 202 25.65 -10.73 20.26
N CYS A 203 25.14 -11.50 19.28
CA CYS A 203 23.72 -11.59 18.94
C CYS A 203 23.28 -13.08 18.83
N PRO A 204 23.21 -13.82 19.95
CA PRO A 204 23.08 -15.29 19.94
C PRO A 204 21.74 -15.81 19.38
N LEU A 205 20.70 -14.97 19.33
CA LEU A 205 19.37 -15.33 18.82
C LEU A 205 19.11 -14.83 17.39
N LEU A 206 20.12 -14.31 16.69
CA LEU A 206 19.95 -13.72 15.36
C LEU A 206 19.50 -14.78 14.35
N GLU A 207 18.31 -14.58 13.78
CA GLU A 207 17.69 -15.44 12.76
C GLU A 207 17.72 -14.81 11.36
N SER A 208 17.72 -13.47 11.28
CA SER A 208 17.73 -12.71 10.04
C SER A 208 18.83 -11.66 10.06
N LEU A 209 19.76 -11.78 9.12
CA LEU A 209 20.87 -10.84 8.89
C LEU A 209 20.85 -10.42 7.42
N LEU A 210 20.25 -9.26 7.13
CA LEU A 210 20.08 -8.75 5.77
C LEU A 210 20.84 -7.42 5.61
N VAL A 211 22.07 -7.49 5.11
CA VAL A 211 22.90 -6.31 4.83
C VAL A 211 23.10 -6.18 3.32
N GLY A 212 22.69 -5.04 2.74
CA GLY A 212 22.82 -4.78 1.32
C GLY A 212 23.05 -3.29 1.02
N TYR A 213 23.78 -2.99 -0.05
CA TYR A 213 24.09 -1.61 -0.48
C TYR A 213 24.78 -0.78 0.62
N CYS A 214 25.77 -1.38 1.28
CA CYS A 214 26.57 -0.77 2.35
C CYS A 214 28.08 -0.97 2.04
N PRO A 215 28.62 -0.34 0.97
CA PRO A 215 29.93 -0.65 0.39
C PRO A 215 31.13 -0.48 1.31
N LYS A 216 31.01 0.36 2.34
CA LYS A 216 32.10 0.59 3.30
C LYS A 216 32.03 -0.33 4.51
N LEU A 217 30.91 -1.01 4.73
CA LEU A 217 30.70 -1.85 5.88
C LEU A 217 31.28 -3.24 5.62
N LYS A 218 32.31 -3.60 6.40
CA LYS A 218 32.80 -4.96 6.45
C LYS A 218 31.94 -5.79 7.39
N LEU A 219 31.25 -6.80 6.87
CA LEU A 219 30.35 -7.62 7.68
C LEU A 219 31.12 -8.67 8.50
N PHE A 220 32.05 -9.38 7.85
CA PHE A 220 32.87 -10.43 8.44
C PHE A 220 34.34 -10.26 8.01
N THR A 221 35.28 -10.74 8.84
CA THR A 221 36.68 -10.98 8.44
C THR A 221 37.17 -12.30 9.01
N SER A 222 38.14 -12.94 8.36
CA SER A 222 38.84 -14.10 8.91
C SER A 222 40.07 -13.65 9.70
N ASP A 223 40.32 -14.24 10.87
CA ASP A 223 41.50 -13.95 11.70
C ASP A 223 42.83 -14.36 11.03
N PHE A 224 42.77 -14.95 9.83
CA PHE A 224 43.92 -15.36 9.04
C PHE A 224 44.82 -14.21 8.57
N ASP A 225 44.38 -12.95 8.67
CA ASP A 225 45.17 -11.78 8.26
C ASP A 225 46.02 -11.15 9.39
N GLU A 226 45.81 -11.53 10.67
CA GLU A 226 46.60 -10.99 11.80
C GLU A 226 48.04 -11.54 11.80
N ASN A 227 48.24 -12.79 11.37
CA ASN A 227 49.55 -13.45 11.44
C ASN A 227 50.52 -13.12 10.29
N GLN A 228 50.11 -12.33 9.28
CA GLN A 228 51.02 -11.85 8.21
C GLN A 228 51.27 -10.33 8.21
N LYS A 229 50.70 -9.57 9.16
CA LYS A 229 50.97 -8.13 9.32
C LYS A 229 51.65 -7.79 10.65
N GLY A 230 52.69 -8.54 11.02
CA GLY A 230 53.58 -8.21 12.14
C GLY A 230 54.43 -6.93 11.98
N ALA A 231 54.05 -5.97 11.13
CA ALA A 231 54.79 -4.72 10.92
C ALA A 231 53.95 -3.50 10.51
N ILE A 232 52.60 -3.57 10.47
CA ILE A 232 51.74 -2.44 10.06
C ILE A 232 50.57 -2.24 11.04
N GLU A 233 50.81 -2.40 12.34
CA GLU A 233 49.80 -2.07 13.38
C GLU A 233 49.70 -0.57 13.70
N ALA A 234 50.34 0.31 12.93
CA ALA A 234 50.29 1.75 13.18
C ALA A 234 49.26 2.53 12.33
N GLN A 235 48.60 1.92 11.33
CA GLN A 235 47.78 2.69 10.37
C GLN A 235 46.51 2.00 9.82
N ILE A 236 45.90 1.04 10.53
CA ILE A 236 44.50 0.70 10.22
C ILE A 236 43.64 1.82 10.83
N SER A 237 43.02 2.65 9.99
CA SER A 237 42.06 3.64 10.45
C SER A 237 40.97 2.94 11.30
N PRO A 238 40.60 3.44 12.50
CA PRO A 238 39.60 2.82 13.39
C PRO A 238 38.25 2.49 12.73
N LEU A 239 37.96 3.14 11.59
CA LEU A 239 36.73 3.06 10.80
C LEU A 239 36.56 1.79 9.94
N GLN A 240 37.41 0.76 10.07
CA GLN A 240 37.41 -0.43 9.18
C GLN A 240 37.30 -1.78 9.89
N GLN A 241 36.95 -1.82 11.18
CA GLN A 241 36.73 -3.09 11.89
C GLN A 241 35.46 -3.81 11.36
N PRO A 242 35.48 -5.15 11.16
CA PRO A 242 34.29 -5.93 10.85
C PRO A 242 33.19 -5.77 11.90
N MET A 243 31.93 -5.91 11.46
CA MET A 243 30.78 -5.92 12.36
C MET A 243 30.69 -7.19 13.21
N PHE A 244 31.02 -8.36 12.65
CA PHE A 244 31.04 -9.65 13.36
C PHE A 244 32.39 -10.35 13.20
N SER A 245 32.90 -10.89 14.31
CA SER A 245 33.91 -11.96 14.27
C SER A 245 33.25 -13.26 13.82
N VAL A 246 33.92 -14.03 12.97
CA VAL A 246 33.37 -15.29 12.42
C VAL A 246 32.98 -16.29 13.51
N GLU A 247 33.73 -16.34 14.61
CA GLU A 247 33.45 -17.20 15.77
C GLU A 247 32.19 -16.79 16.57
N LYS A 248 31.67 -15.58 16.35
CA LYS A 248 30.54 -15.00 17.06
C LYS A 248 29.25 -14.93 16.23
N VAL A 249 29.28 -15.45 15.01
CA VAL A 249 28.10 -15.47 14.13
C VAL A 249 27.09 -16.48 14.66
N SER A 250 25.83 -16.06 14.79
CA SER A 250 24.75 -16.89 15.32
C SER A 250 24.51 -18.13 14.42
N PRO A 251 24.47 -19.35 15.00
CA PRO A 251 24.11 -20.55 14.24
C PRO A 251 22.62 -20.59 13.86
N ASN A 252 21.78 -19.72 14.44
CA ASN A 252 20.33 -19.70 14.23
C ASN A 252 19.90 -18.93 12.96
N ILE A 253 20.84 -18.38 12.19
CA ILE A 253 20.55 -17.59 11.00
C ILE A 253 19.83 -18.46 9.95
N LYS A 254 18.64 -18.00 9.55
CA LYS A 254 17.79 -18.59 8.51
C LYS A 254 17.69 -17.71 7.26
N LEU A 255 17.75 -16.39 7.43
CA LEU A 255 17.70 -15.42 6.35
C LEU A 255 19.02 -14.65 6.32
N LEU A 256 19.77 -14.75 5.22
CA LEU A 256 21.10 -14.16 5.12
C LEU A 256 21.25 -13.39 3.81
N ALA A 257 21.83 -12.19 3.87
CA ALA A 257 22.31 -11.47 2.70
C ALA A 257 23.84 -11.50 2.63
N LEU A 258 24.39 -11.81 1.45
CA LEU A 258 25.82 -11.87 1.21
C LEU A 258 26.20 -11.06 -0.04
N ASN A 259 27.31 -10.33 0.07
CA ASN A 259 28.04 -9.79 -1.08
C ASN A 259 29.10 -10.79 -1.53
N GLU A 260 29.81 -10.49 -2.62
CA GLU A 260 30.82 -11.39 -3.17
C GLU A 260 31.96 -11.76 -2.21
N GLU A 261 32.50 -10.77 -1.50
CA GLU A 261 33.59 -10.98 -0.53
C GLU A 261 33.16 -11.96 0.56
N ASN A 262 31.93 -11.80 1.09
CA ASN A 262 31.38 -12.68 2.10
C ASN A 262 31.08 -14.08 1.54
N ILE A 263 30.62 -14.23 0.29
CA ILE A 263 30.43 -15.56 -0.32
C ILE A 263 31.75 -16.33 -0.34
N MET A 264 32.86 -15.67 -0.71
CA MET A 264 34.19 -16.32 -0.72
C MET A 264 34.65 -16.70 0.68
N LEU A 265 34.42 -15.84 1.68
CA LEU A 265 34.73 -16.14 3.08
C LEU A 265 33.93 -17.34 3.61
N PHE A 266 32.61 -17.38 3.38
CA PHE A 266 31.76 -18.51 3.78
C PHE A 266 32.09 -19.79 3.00
N ARG A 267 32.65 -19.67 1.80
CA ARG A 267 33.14 -20.82 1.03
C ARG A 267 34.37 -21.44 1.65
N GLU A 268 35.31 -20.65 2.17
CA GLU A 268 36.62 -21.13 2.65
C GLU A 268 36.66 -21.49 4.15
N VAL A 269 35.88 -20.82 4.99
CA VAL A 269 35.95 -21.02 6.45
C VAL A 269 35.04 -22.17 6.91
N GLU A 270 35.64 -23.26 7.40
CA GLU A 270 34.90 -24.46 7.84
C GLU A 270 33.93 -24.21 9.01
N LEU A 271 34.26 -23.30 9.93
CA LEU A 271 33.41 -22.95 11.09
C LEU A 271 32.02 -22.43 10.68
N LEU A 272 31.88 -21.87 9.47
CA LEU A 272 30.61 -21.32 8.98
C LEU A 272 29.68 -22.38 8.37
N GLN A 273 30.14 -23.63 8.24
CA GLN A 273 29.35 -24.69 7.62
C GLN A 273 28.05 -25.00 8.39
N GLU A 274 28.07 -24.91 9.73
CA GLU A 274 26.88 -25.13 10.56
C GLU A 274 25.80 -24.06 10.30
N ILE A 275 26.21 -22.82 10.05
CA ILE A 275 25.31 -21.70 9.72
C ILE A 275 24.68 -21.92 8.34
N LEU A 276 25.49 -22.28 7.34
CA LEU A 276 25.02 -22.49 5.97
C LEU A 276 23.93 -23.57 5.87
N CYS A 277 23.99 -24.60 6.71
CA CYS A 277 22.97 -25.65 6.77
C CYS A 277 21.59 -25.13 7.21
N ASN A 278 21.49 -24.04 7.96
CA ASN A 278 20.22 -23.52 8.49
C ASN A 278 19.57 -22.45 7.59
N ILE A 279 20.26 -22.00 6.53
CA ILE A 279 19.78 -20.94 5.65
C ILE A 279 18.61 -21.45 4.80
N VAL A 280 17.48 -20.75 4.91
CA VAL A 280 16.23 -20.97 4.17
C VAL A 280 16.07 -19.91 3.08
N PHE A 281 16.50 -18.67 3.33
CA PHE A 281 16.47 -17.58 2.37
C PHE A 281 17.88 -16.98 2.22
N LEU A 282 18.35 -16.89 0.99
CA LEU A 282 19.62 -16.27 0.65
C LEU A 282 19.41 -15.10 -0.30
N TRP A 283 19.90 -13.93 0.06
CA TRP A 283 19.97 -12.76 -0.81
C TRP A 283 21.42 -12.47 -1.22
N LEU A 284 21.73 -12.67 -2.49
CA LEU A 284 23.00 -12.31 -3.10
C LEU A 284 22.89 -10.88 -3.64
N CYS A 285 23.52 -9.93 -2.95
CA CYS A 285 23.50 -8.51 -3.28
C CYS A 285 24.88 -8.10 -3.82
N PHE A 286 24.93 -7.70 -5.08
CA PHE A 286 26.16 -7.25 -5.73
C PHE A 286 26.14 -5.72 -5.87
N GLU A 287 27.25 -5.08 -5.51
CA GLU A 287 27.41 -3.64 -5.57
C GLU A 287 28.25 -3.27 -6.80
N ASP A 288 27.57 -2.77 -7.84
CA ASP A 288 28.12 -2.04 -8.98
C ASP A 288 29.38 -2.66 -9.67
N ASP A 289 29.41 -3.99 -9.79
CA ASP A 289 30.54 -4.68 -10.42
C ASP A 289 30.30 -4.80 -11.93
N LYS A 290 30.81 -3.82 -12.70
CA LYS A 290 30.88 -3.86 -14.17
C LYS A 290 31.88 -4.89 -14.71
N LYS A 291 32.43 -5.78 -13.86
CA LYS A 291 33.34 -6.83 -14.29
C LYS A 291 32.53 -7.97 -14.89
N GLU A 292 32.89 -8.40 -16.10
CA GLU A 292 32.36 -9.63 -16.69
C GLU A 292 32.60 -10.81 -15.72
N LYS A 293 31.54 -11.53 -15.38
CA LYS A 293 31.56 -12.74 -14.55
C LYS A 293 30.86 -13.88 -15.26
N ASP A 294 31.62 -14.92 -15.59
CA ASP A 294 31.05 -16.07 -16.29
C ASP A 294 30.05 -16.86 -15.43
N SER A 295 30.24 -16.96 -14.10
CA SER A 295 29.28 -17.62 -13.19
C SER A 295 29.48 -17.31 -11.70
N LEU A 296 28.44 -17.52 -10.88
CA LEU A 296 28.54 -17.56 -9.41
C LEU A 296 29.37 -18.78 -8.95
N PRO A 297 30.04 -18.74 -7.78
CA PRO A 297 30.79 -19.87 -7.26
C PRO A 297 29.84 -21.03 -6.89
N PHE A 298 29.52 -21.87 -7.87
CA PHE A 298 28.49 -22.92 -7.75
C PHE A 298 28.71 -23.86 -6.57
N ASP A 299 29.98 -24.17 -6.26
CA ASP A 299 30.35 -25.04 -5.14
C ASP A 299 29.84 -24.52 -3.77
N PHE A 300 29.54 -23.22 -3.67
CA PHE A 300 28.95 -22.60 -2.48
C PHE A 300 27.52 -23.13 -2.21
N PHE A 301 26.71 -23.34 -3.25
CA PHE A 301 25.32 -23.79 -3.10
C PHE A 301 25.21 -25.23 -2.60
N HIS A 302 26.25 -26.06 -2.79
CA HIS A 302 26.30 -27.40 -2.19
C HIS A 302 26.30 -27.37 -0.66
N LYS A 303 26.71 -26.26 -0.05
CA LYS A 303 26.73 -26.06 1.40
C LYS A 303 25.39 -25.59 1.96
N LEU A 304 24.36 -25.39 1.13
CA LEU A 304 23.05 -24.81 1.49
C LEU A 304 21.87 -25.81 1.31
N PRO A 305 21.88 -26.99 1.98
CA PRO A 305 20.91 -28.06 1.72
C PRO A 305 19.44 -27.71 2.02
N ASN A 306 19.17 -26.69 2.83
CA ASN A 306 17.83 -26.26 3.24
C ASN A 306 17.35 -24.99 2.52
N LEU A 307 18.07 -24.53 1.50
CA LEU A 307 17.73 -23.31 0.78
C LEU A 307 16.38 -23.44 0.08
N PHE A 308 15.43 -22.61 0.49
CA PHE A 308 14.07 -22.56 -0.05
C PHE A 308 13.89 -21.40 -1.03
N SER A 309 14.54 -20.25 -0.77
CA SER A 309 14.40 -19.04 -1.58
C SER A 309 15.76 -18.40 -1.85
N LEU A 310 16.00 -18.03 -3.11
CA LEU A 310 17.21 -17.35 -3.56
C LEU A 310 16.84 -16.04 -4.23
N MET A 311 17.43 -14.94 -3.76
CA MET A 311 17.33 -13.63 -4.41
C MET A 311 18.71 -13.24 -4.92
N ILE A 312 18.81 -12.82 -6.18
CA ILE A 312 20.03 -12.32 -6.81
C ILE A 312 19.72 -10.92 -7.32
N GLN A 313 20.49 -9.94 -6.86
CA GLN A 313 20.22 -8.54 -7.15
C GLN A 313 21.47 -7.76 -7.57
N LYS A 314 21.36 -6.94 -8.62
CA LYS A 314 22.40 -6.03 -9.16
C LYS A 314 23.71 -6.71 -9.57
N CYS A 315 23.66 -7.97 -10.02
CA CYS A 315 24.80 -8.70 -10.56
C CYS A 315 24.93 -8.47 -12.08
N PHE A 316 25.44 -7.30 -12.48
CA PHE A 316 25.39 -6.86 -13.89
C PHE A 316 26.21 -7.70 -14.86
N GLY A 317 27.41 -8.16 -14.47
CA GLY A 317 28.27 -8.95 -15.35
C GLY A 317 28.01 -10.47 -15.35
N LEU A 318 26.99 -10.97 -14.64
CA LEU A 318 26.73 -12.40 -14.50
C LEU A 318 26.09 -12.97 -15.78
N LYS A 319 26.86 -13.73 -16.57
CA LYS A 319 26.37 -14.37 -17.81
C LYS A 319 25.56 -15.64 -17.57
N GLU A 320 25.96 -16.45 -16.58
CA GLU A 320 25.27 -17.69 -16.24
C GLU A 320 25.02 -17.85 -14.73
N ILE A 321 23.78 -18.09 -14.29
CA ILE A 321 23.49 -18.30 -12.84
C ILE A 321 24.08 -19.62 -12.35
N PHE A 322 23.78 -20.73 -13.04
CA PHE A 322 24.26 -22.07 -12.71
C PHE A 322 25.05 -22.62 -13.91
N PRO A 323 26.37 -22.88 -13.79
CA PRO A 323 27.18 -23.29 -14.93
C PRO A 323 26.78 -24.66 -15.52
N SER A 324 26.30 -24.64 -16.76
CA SER A 324 25.87 -25.81 -17.57
C SER A 324 26.91 -26.92 -17.69
N GLN A 325 28.21 -26.57 -17.67
CA GLN A 325 29.32 -27.51 -17.84
C GLN A 325 29.76 -28.26 -16.56
N LYS A 326 29.20 -27.94 -15.38
CA LYS A 326 29.60 -28.53 -14.08
C LYS A 326 28.55 -29.41 -13.41
N LEU A 327 27.36 -29.55 -13.99
CA LEU A 327 26.19 -30.22 -13.40
C LEU A 327 26.23 -31.77 -13.37
N GLN A 328 27.36 -32.42 -13.70
CA GLN A 328 27.37 -33.88 -13.81
C GLN A 328 27.54 -34.66 -12.49
N VAL A 329 27.83 -34.05 -11.34
CA VAL A 329 27.97 -34.85 -10.10
C VAL A 329 27.67 -34.06 -8.82
N HIS A 330 26.67 -34.52 -8.05
CA HIS A 330 26.31 -34.15 -6.65
C HIS A 330 25.37 -32.97 -6.37
N ASP A 331 24.23 -32.99 -7.06
CA ASP A 331 23.07 -32.11 -6.92
C ASP A 331 22.19 -32.37 -5.67
N ARG A 332 22.73 -32.24 -4.45
CA ARG A 332 21.92 -32.29 -3.20
C ARG A 332 21.62 -30.94 -2.56
N GLY A 333 22.40 -29.89 -2.87
CA GLY A 333 22.28 -28.57 -2.22
C GLY A 333 21.07 -27.74 -2.65
N LEU A 334 20.73 -27.74 -3.94
CA LEU A 334 19.62 -26.93 -4.49
C LEU A 334 18.28 -27.70 -4.60
N ALA A 335 18.26 -28.96 -4.15
CA ALA A 335 17.09 -29.84 -4.18
C ALA A 335 15.95 -29.40 -3.24
N GLY A 336 16.02 -28.22 -2.62
CA GLY A 336 14.97 -27.62 -1.80
C GLY A 336 14.43 -26.28 -2.33
N LEU A 337 15.06 -25.70 -3.36
CA LEU A 337 14.79 -24.34 -3.83
C LEU A 337 13.42 -24.24 -4.51
N LYS A 338 12.56 -23.35 -4.02
CA LYS A 338 11.20 -23.09 -4.56
C LYS A 338 11.01 -21.67 -5.08
N GLU A 339 11.78 -20.70 -4.61
CA GLU A 339 11.64 -19.29 -5.00
C GLU A 339 12.96 -18.74 -5.56
N LEU A 340 12.89 -18.03 -6.68
CA LEU A 340 14.05 -17.39 -7.33
C LEU A 340 13.69 -15.97 -7.75
N PHE A 341 14.35 -14.99 -7.15
CA PHE A 341 14.17 -13.56 -7.44
C PHE A 341 15.40 -13.05 -8.20
N LEU A 342 15.21 -12.45 -9.37
CA LEU A 342 16.30 -11.96 -10.24
C LEU A 342 16.09 -10.48 -10.55
N ILE A 343 16.82 -9.60 -9.86
CA ILE A 343 16.53 -8.16 -9.87
C ILE A 343 17.76 -7.43 -10.43
N ASN A 344 17.62 -6.59 -11.47
CA ASN A 344 18.71 -5.86 -12.13
C ASN A 344 19.95 -6.75 -12.50
N LEU A 345 19.82 -7.67 -13.46
CA LEU A 345 20.89 -8.57 -13.96
C LEU A 345 21.19 -8.30 -15.45
N GLY A 346 21.94 -7.23 -15.74
CA GLY A 346 22.08 -6.65 -17.07
C GLY A 346 22.66 -7.54 -18.18
N GLU A 347 23.59 -8.47 -17.89
CA GLU A 347 24.26 -9.33 -18.88
C GLU A 347 23.88 -10.81 -18.77
N LEU A 348 22.77 -11.15 -18.11
CA LEU A 348 22.39 -12.56 -17.91
C LEU A 348 21.94 -13.23 -19.22
N GLU A 349 22.76 -14.15 -19.72
CA GLU A 349 22.51 -14.91 -20.95
C GLU A 349 21.77 -16.25 -20.68
N LEU A 350 22.17 -16.97 -19.62
CA LEU A 350 21.71 -18.33 -19.32
C LEU A 350 21.47 -18.55 -17.82
N VAL A 351 20.50 -19.38 -17.45
CA VAL A 351 20.38 -19.91 -16.07
C VAL A 351 21.06 -21.28 -15.95
N GLY A 352 21.35 -21.96 -17.07
CA GLY A 352 22.19 -23.16 -17.19
C GLY A 352 21.61 -24.50 -16.69
N LEU A 353 20.28 -24.61 -16.62
CA LEU A 353 19.57 -25.83 -16.18
C LEU A 353 19.26 -26.77 -17.37
N GLU A 354 20.24 -27.54 -17.87
CA GLU A 354 20.04 -28.48 -19.00
C GLU A 354 19.27 -29.77 -18.63
N HIS A 355 19.12 -30.09 -17.34
CA HIS A 355 18.26 -31.18 -16.89
C HIS A 355 17.08 -30.65 -16.07
N PRO A 356 15.84 -30.94 -16.49
CA PRO A 356 14.65 -30.48 -15.79
C PRO A 356 14.54 -31.28 -14.49
N TRP A 357 15.05 -30.70 -13.43
CA TRP A 357 14.53 -30.96 -12.10
C TRP A 357 13.00 -30.79 -12.18
N GLU A 358 12.23 -31.75 -11.66
CA GLU A 358 10.76 -31.69 -11.48
C GLU A 358 10.32 -30.54 -10.52
N PHE A 359 11.19 -29.54 -10.33
CA PHE A 359 11.23 -28.60 -9.23
C PHE A 359 10.44 -27.32 -9.45
N ILE A 360 10.15 -26.97 -10.70
CA ILE A 360 9.50 -25.70 -11.00
C ILE A 360 7.97 -25.85 -11.07
N GLU A 361 7.38 -26.78 -10.32
CA GLU A 361 5.92 -26.84 -10.16
C GLU A 361 5.40 -25.81 -9.11
N TYR A 362 6.32 -25.10 -8.43
CA TYR A 362 6.02 -24.28 -7.25
C TYR A 362 6.66 -22.88 -7.16
N SER A 363 7.36 -22.37 -8.18
CA SER A 363 7.87 -20.99 -8.13
C SER A 363 6.71 -19.97 -8.24
N LYS A 364 6.53 -19.17 -7.18
CA LYS A 364 5.37 -18.27 -7.01
C LYS A 364 5.65 -16.80 -7.34
N ARG A 365 6.88 -16.42 -7.71
CA ARG A 365 7.22 -15.02 -8.03
C ARG A 365 8.57 -14.97 -8.74
N ILE A 366 8.61 -14.35 -9.91
CA ILE A 366 9.84 -13.90 -10.56
C ILE A 366 9.63 -12.44 -10.98
N ILE A 367 10.59 -11.60 -10.62
CA ILE A 367 10.80 -10.26 -11.18
C ILE A 367 11.85 -10.45 -12.27
N LEU A 368 11.58 -10.03 -13.50
CA LEU A 368 12.46 -10.22 -14.68
C LEU A 368 12.66 -8.86 -15.35
N GLU A 369 13.71 -8.13 -14.96
CA GLU A 369 13.95 -6.78 -15.50
C GLU A 369 14.77 -6.77 -16.80
N ASP A 370 15.65 -7.77 -17.03
CA ASP A 370 16.66 -7.69 -18.09
C ASP A 370 16.53 -8.71 -19.24
N TYR A 371 15.71 -9.77 -19.12
CA TYR A 371 15.77 -10.89 -20.08
C TYR A 371 15.12 -10.65 -21.46
N LEU A 372 14.04 -9.87 -21.56
CA LEU A 372 13.19 -9.85 -22.79
C LEU A 372 13.70 -8.86 -23.88
N GLY A 373 14.95 -8.40 -23.78
CA GLY A 373 15.50 -7.23 -24.49
C GLY A 373 16.43 -7.53 -25.66
N MET A 374 16.64 -8.79 -26.03
CA MET A 374 17.53 -9.17 -27.14
C MET A 374 16.83 -9.03 -28.50
N SER A 375 16.60 -7.80 -28.96
CA SER A 375 16.11 -7.53 -30.33
C SER A 375 17.21 -7.14 -31.33
N GLU A 376 18.49 -7.08 -30.93
CA GLU A 376 19.59 -6.68 -31.84
C GLU A 376 20.85 -7.54 -31.70
N VAL A 377 20.75 -8.86 -31.89
CA VAL A 377 21.90 -9.66 -32.35
C VAL A 377 21.40 -10.71 -33.34
N HIS A 378 21.46 -10.39 -34.63
CA HIS A 378 21.50 -11.43 -35.65
C HIS A 378 22.77 -12.26 -35.40
N HIS A 379 22.58 -13.57 -35.20
CA HIS A 379 23.59 -14.61 -34.90
C HIS A 379 23.84 -14.97 -33.43
N LYS A 380 22.78 -15.15 -32.64
CA LYS A 380 22.57 -16.31 -31.73
C LYS A 380 21.23 -16.11 -31.01
N GLN A 381 20.19 -16.83 -31.43
CA GLN A 381 18.97 -16.94 -30.63
C GLN A 381 19.36 -17.51 -29.26
N PRO A 382 18.89 -16.95 -28.13
CA PRO A 382 19.06 -17.59 -26.84
C PRO A 382 18.38 -18.97 -26.91
N ILE A 383 19.13 -20.03 -26.59
CA ILE A 383 18.60 -21.39 -26.47
C ILE A 383 17.87 -21.45 -25.13
N VAL A 384 16.69 -20.84 -25.06
CA VAL A 384 15.80 -21.02 -23.91
C VAL A 384 15.16 -22.39 -24.06
N SER A 385 15.38 -23.28 -23.09
CA SER A 385 14.63 -24.54 -23.04
C SER A 385 13.14 -24.22 -22.93
N ASP A 386 12.32 -24.80 -23.82
CA ASP A 386 10.85 -24.70 -23.82
C ASP A 386 10.21 -25.00 -22.44
N LYS A 387 10.96 -25.65 -21.54
CA LYS A 387 10.54 -26.02 -20.18
C LYS A 387 10.72 -24.91 -19.13
N PHE A 388 11.49 -23.85 -19.40
CA PHE A 388 11.82 -22.83 -18.41
C PHE A 388 10.60 -21.96 -18.06
N PHE A 389 10.00 -21.28 -19.04
CA PHE A 389 8.85 -20.40 -18.83
C PHE A 389 7.54 -21.14 -18.52
N GLY A 390 7.42 -22.39 -18.97
CA GLY A 390 6.22 -23.21 -18.77
C GLY A 390 5.97 -23.60 -17.31
N SER A 391 6.79 -23.14 -16.37
CA SER A 391 6.70 -23.46 -14.96
C SER A 391 6.08 -22.33 -14.12
N PHE A 392 6.06 -21.10 -14.65
CA PHE A 392 5.69 -19.92 -13.86
C PHE A 392 4.17 -19.78 -13.73
N LYS A 393 3.71 -19.61 -12.48
CA LYS A 393 2.30 -19.32 -12.17
C LYS A 393 2.04 -17.85 -11.88
N LYS A 394 3.07 -17.08 -11.53
CA LYS A 394 2.89 -15.66 -11.20
C LYS A 394 4.11 -14.83 -11.58
N LEU A 395 3.87 -13.69 -12.23
CA LEU A 395 4.88 -12.71 -12.61
C LEU A 395 4.53 -11.35 -12.01
N GLU A 396 5.54 -10.66 -11.49
CA GLU A 396 5.38 -9.29 -10.97
C GLU A 396 6.46 -8.36 -11.53
N PHE A 397 6.05 -7.15 -11.90
CA PHE A 397 6.90 -6.09 -12.43
C PHE A 397 6.55 -4.77 -11.74
N ASP A 398 7.56 -3.97 -11.43
CA ASP A 398 7.42 -2.68 -10.75
C ASP A 398 8.13 -1.54 -11.50
N ALA A 399 8.36 -0.41 -10.82
CA ALA A 399 8.98 0.79 -11.35
C ALA A 399 10.36 0.59 -11.99
N ALA A 400 11.09 -0.47 -11.62
CA ALA A 400 12.38 -0.76 -12.22
C ALA A 400 12.27 -1.30 -13.67
N CYS A 401 11.08 -1.73 -14.10
CA CYS A 401 10.86 -2.17 -15.48
C CYS A 401 10.72 -0.97 -16.45
N ASN A 402 11.82 -0.52 -17.03
CA ASN A 402 11.88 0.62 -17.96
C ASN A 402 11.63 0.24 -19.43
N ARG A 403 10.73 -0.70 -19.70
CA ARG A 403 10.49 -1.25 -21.06
C ARG A 403 9.19 -0.71 -21.66
N ALA A 404 9.17 -0.55 -22.98
CA ALA A 404 7.94 -0.20 -23.70
C ALA A 404 7.01 -1.40 -23.89
N ILE A 405 7.55 -2.62 -24.04
CA ILE A 405 6.79 -3.87 -24.22
C ILE A 405 7.18 -4.82 -23.08
N LEU A 406 6.18 -5.33 -22.35
CA LEU A 406 6.42 -6.25 -21.24
C LEU A 406 6.63 -7.68 -21.73
N ILE A 407 5.66 -8.26 -22.43
CA ILE A 407 5.68 -9.65 -22.91
C ILE A 407 5.65 -9.62 -24.44
N PRO A 408 6.81 -9.76 -25.10
CA PRO A 408 6.90 -9.88 -26.55
C PRO A 408 6.23 -11.16 -27.09
N SER A 409 5.83 -11.13 -28.37
CA SER A 409 5.14 -12.24 -29.05
C SER A 409 5.89 -13.57 -28.94
N HIS A 410 7.20 -13.54 -29.18
CA HIS A 410 8.04 -14.73 -29.17
C HIS A 410 8.16 -15.39 -27.77
N VAL A 411 7.85 -14.67 -26.68
CA VAL A 411 7.87 -15.20 -25.30
C VAL A 411 6.52 -15.76 -24.90
N LEU A 412 5.44 -15.22 -25.47
CA LEU A 412 4.06 -15.52 -25.13
C LEU A 412 3.74 -17.04 -25.09
N PRO A 413 4.10 -17.87 -26.10
CA PRO A 413 3.77 -19.30 -26.09
C PRO A 413 4.31 -20.09 -24.89
N TYR A 414 5.39 -19.59 -24.28
CA TYR A 414 6.04 -20.29 -23.17
C TYR A 414 5.44 -19.93 -21.81
N LEU A 415 4.61 -18.88 -21.72
CA LEU A 415 3.94 -18.44 -20.48
C LEU A 415 2.54 -19.07 -20.29
N LYS A 416 2.23 -20.17 -20.96
CA LYS A 416 0.89 -20.82 -20.95
C LYS A 416 0.35 -21.14 -19.55
N ASN A 417 1.24 -21.43 -18.59
CA ASN A 417 0.89 -21.83 -17.22
C ASN A 417 0.79 -20.64 -16.25
N LEU A 418 1.01 -19.40 -16.73
CA LEU A 418 0.87 -18.20 -15.93
C LEU A 418 -0.56 -18.03 -15.43
N GLU A 419 -0.75 -17.88 -14.13
CA GLU A 419 -2.05 -17.68 -13.47
C GLU A 419 -2.26 -16.23 -13.00
N GLU A 420 -1.21 -15.49 -12.66
CA GLU A 420 -1.30 -14.10 -12.17
C GLU A 420 -0.20 -13.20 -12.77
N LEU A 421 -0.58 -12.02 -13.24
CA LEU A 421 0.33 -10.99 -13.73
C LEU A 421 0.07 -9.66 -13.02
N ASN A 422 1.07 -9.16 -12.29
CA ASN A 422 1.02 -7.86 -11.63
C ASN A 422 2.07 -6.91 -12.22
N VAL A 423 1.65 -5.73 -12.64
CA VAL A 423 2.53 -4.71 -13.23
C VAL A 423 2.21 -3.37 -12.57
N LYS A 424 3.21 -2.73 -11.98
CA LYS A 424 3.00 -1.50 -11.20
C LYS A 424 4.05 -0.44 -11.51
N GLU A 425 3.67 0.83 -11.40
CA GLU A 425 4.59 1.98 -11.24
C GLU A 425 5.63 2.17 -12.36
N SER A 426 5.37 1.65 -13.56
CA SER A 426 6.26 1.82 -14.72
C SER A 426 5.73 2.89 -15.68
N ASP A 427 6.47 4.00 -15.77
CA ASP A 427 6.20 5.09 -16.72
C ASP A 427 6.68 4.78 -18.15
N ALA A 428 7.53 3.78 -18.37
CA ALA A 428 8.00 3.42 -19.71
C ALA A 428 7.02 2.52 -20.46
N MET A 429 6.19 1.78 -19.72
CA MET A 429 5.34 0.71 -20.24
C MET A 429 4.30 1.23 -21.21
N GLN A 430 4.29 0.70 -22.44
CA GLN A 430 3.30 1.02 -23.47
C GLN A 430 2.42 -0.18 -23.84
N ILE A 431 2.96 -1.40 -23.79
CA ILE A 431 2.29 -2.64 -24.20
C ILE A 431 2.52 -3.74 -23.15
N ILE A 432 1.46 -4.41 -22.67
CA ILE A 432 1.62 -5.59 -21.78
C ILE A 432 1.89 -6.85 -22.59
N PHE A 433 0.97 -7.25 -23.45
CA PHE A 433 1.11 -8.41 -24.34
C PHE A 433 1.22 -7.93 -25.79
N ASP A 434 2.36 -8.18 -26.42
CA ASP A 434 2.54 -8.02 -27.87
C ASP A 434 2.21 -9.35 -28.56
N ILE A 435 1.12 -9.39 -29.32
CA ILE A 435 0.61 -10.63 -29.92
C ILE A 435 0.81 -10.55 -31.42
N ASP A 436 1.75 -11.31 -31.96
CA ASP A 436 1.94 -11.44 -33.40
C ASP A 436 0.98 -12.51 -33.95
N GLU A 437 -0.03 -12.09 -34.72
CA GLU A 437 -1.02 -12.98 -35.35
C GLU A 437 -0.41 -13.87 -36.47
N SER A 438 0.77 -13.49 -36.98
CA SER A 438 1.49 -14.23 -38.02
C SER A 438 2.31 -15.39 -37.46
N GLU A 439 2.64 -15.38 -36.16
CA GLU A 439 3.38 -16.44 -35.50
C GLU A 439 2.56 -17.74 -35.39
N VAL A 440 3.09 -18.84 -35.93
CA VAL A 440 2.41 -20.15 -35.89
C VAL A 440 2.32 -20.71 -34.45
N LYS A 441 3.26 -20.34 -33.57
CA LYS A 441 3.33 -20.85 -32.18
C LYS A 441 2.28 -20.23 -31.25
N THR A 442 1.77 -19.04 -31.56
CA THR A 442 0.74 -18.36 -30.76
C THR A 442 -0.67 -18.82 -31.13
N LYS A 443 -0.84 -19.49 -32.29
CA LYS A 443 -2.14 -19.99 -32.77
C LYS A 443 -2.72 -21.08 -31.88
N GLY A 444 -3.85 -20.78 -31.25
CA GLY A 444 -4.59 -21.72 -30.41
C GLY A 444 -4.00 -21.91 -29.01
N VAL A 445 -3.10 -21.04 -28.56
CA VAL A 445 -2.57 -21.07 -27.20
C VAL A 445 -3.66 -20.64 -26.21
N VAL A 446 -3.89 -21.50 -25.23
CA VAL A 446 -4.76 -21.24 -24.09
C VAL A 446 -3.91 -20.83 -22.90
N PHE A 447 -4.16 -19.65 -22.35
CA PHE A 447 -3.51 -19.19 -21.12
C PHE A 447 -4.30 -19.61 -19.88
N CYS A 448 -3.57 -20.04 -18.85
CA CYS A 448 -4.12 -20.32 -17.52
C CYS A 448 -4.34 -19.04 -16.68
N LEU A 449 -4.17 -17.86 -17.28
CA LEU A 449 -4.18 -16.57 -16.58
C LEU A 449 -5.56 -16.32 -15.94
N LYS A 450 -5.56 -16.15 -14.62
CA LYS A 450 -6.74 -15.90 -13.78
C LYS A 450 -6.83 -14.45 -13.34
N LYS A 451 -5.70 -13.78 -13.11
CA LYS A 451 -5.67 -12.41 -12.58
C LYS A 451 -4.67 -11.53 -13.30
N ILE A 452 -5.12 -10.32 -13.63
CA ILE A 452 -4.25 -9.22 -14.08
C ILE A 452 -4.45 -8.02 -13.16
N THR A 453 -3.34 -7.43 -12.72
CA THR A 453 -3.33 -6.18 -11.96
C THR A 453 -2.35 -5.20 -12.59
N LEU A 454 -2.85 -4.09 -13.12
CA LEU A 454 -2.09 -3.01 -13.76
C LEU A 454 -2.28 -1.72 -12.97
N LYS A 455 -1.23 -1.20 -12.33
CA LYS A 455 -1.34 0.01 -11.50
C LYS A 455 -0.32 1.08 -11.88
N ASN A 456 -0.77 2.33 -11.97
CA ASN A 456 0.09 3.50 -12.21
C ASN A 456 1.00 3.32 -13.44
N LEU A 457 0.43 2.88 -14.57
CA LEU A 457 1.15 2.73 -15.84
C LEU A 457 0.77 3.88 -16.77
N SER A 458 1.35 5.05 -16.53
CA SER A 458 0.92 6.33 -17.11
C SER A 458 0.95 6.36 -18.65
N ASN A 459 1.91 5.67 -19.26
CA ASN A 459 2.10 5.58 -20.72
C ASN A 459 1.54 4.31 -21.37
N LEU A 460 0.81 3.47 -20.62
CA LEU A 460 0.25 2.23 -21.16
C LEU A 460 -0.80 2.53 -22.23
N LYS A 461 -0.59 2.02 -23.45
CA LYS A 461 -1.48 2.21 -24.61
C LYS A 461 -2.32 0.97 -24.92
N HIS A 462 -1.74 -0.21 -24.77
CA HIS A 462 -2.40 -1.49 -25.12
C HIS A 462 -2.10 -2.56 -24.08
N VAL A 463 -3.14 -3.24 -23.58
CA VAL A 463 -2.93 -4.47 -22.80
C VAL A 463 -2.68 -5.64 -23.75
N TRP A 464 -3.43 -5.71 -24.86
CA TRP A 464 -3.39 -6.79 -25.84
C TRP A 464 -3.16 -6.21 -27.23
N LYS A 465 -1.90 -5.98 -27.63
CA LYS A 465 -1.58 -5.44 -28.96
C LYS A 465 -1.82 -6.52 -30.01
N GLU A 466 -2.53 -6.16 -31.09
CA GLU A 466 -2.76 -7.00 -32.28
C GLU A 466 -3.56 -8.31 -32.04
N ASN A 467 -4.32 -8.46 -30.93
CA ASN A 467 -5.21 -9.63 -30.72
C ASN A 467 -6.66 -9.40 -31.21
N SER A 468 -6.81 -8.82 -32.41
CA SER A 468 -8.11 -8.51 -33.02
C SER A 468 -8.85 -9.77 -33.49
N SER A 469 -8.13 -10.81 -33.89
CA SER A 469 -8.74 -12.06 -34.37
C SER A 469 -9.01 -13.10 -33.27
N GLY A 470 -8.68 -12.79 -32.01
CA GLY A 470 -8.86 -13.70 -30.87
C GLY A 470 -7.99 -14.96 -30.94
N ILE A 471 -6.86 -14.91 -31.65
CA ILE A 471 -5.91 -16.03 -31.80
C ILE A 471 -5.43 -16.55 -30.44
N VAL A 472 -5.28 -15.65 -29.47
CA VAL A 472 -4.89 -15.98 -28.09
C VAL A 472 -6.10 -15.87 -27.16
N SER A 473 -6.37 -16.96 -26.42
CA SER A 473 -7.50 -17.07 -25.49
C SER A 473 -7.07 -16.92 -24.02
N PHE A 474 -7.72 -15.98 -23.32
CA PHE A 474 -7.59 -15.78 -21.87
C PHE A 474 -8.87 -16.17 -21.12
N HIS A 475 -9.52 -17.27 -21.52
CA HIS A 475 -10.83 -17.69 -20.96
C HIS A 475 -10.82 -18.04 -19.46
N ASN A 476 -9.64 -18.20 -18.86
CA ASN A 476 -9.50 -18.46 -17.43
C ASN A 476 -9.48 -17.20 -16.57
N LEU A 477 -9.50 -16.02 -17.19
CA LEU A 477 -9.40 -14.74 -16.50
C LEU A 477 -10.66 -14.51 -15.64
N GLN A 478 -10.43 -14.27 -14.36
CA GLN A 478 -11.43 -14.08 -13.30
C GLN A 478 -11.42 -12.65 -12.76
N GLU A 479 -10.25 -12.01 -12.69
CA GLU A 479 -10.09 -10.69 -12.11
C GLU A 479 -9.20 -9.80 -12.99
N VAL A 480 -9.70 -8.61 -13.30
CA VAL A 480 -8.95 -7.54 -13.98
C VAL A 480 -9.06 -6.27 -13.16
N ASP A 481 -7.92 -5.80 -12.64
CA ASP A 481 -7.76 -4.56 -11.86
C ASP A 481 -6.82 -3.62 -12.63
N VAL A 482 -7.35 -2.48 -13.08
CA VAL A 482 -6.62 -1.45 -13.83
C VAL A 482 -6.82 -0.10 -13.11
N ASP A 483 -5.77 0.42 -12.48
CA ASP A 483 -5.82 1.69 -11.73
C ASP A 483 -4.70 2.65 -12.18
N GLY A 484 -5.05 3.86 -12.62
CA GLY A 484 -4.05 4.88 -12.94
C GLY A 484 -3.29 4.62 -14.25
N CYS A 485 -3.89 3.92 -15.21
CA CYS A 485 -3.34 3.74 -16.55
C CYS A 485 -3.83 4.86 -17.48
N GLY A 486 -3.24 6.06 -17.34
CA GLY A 486 -3.76 7.30 -17.93
C GLY A 486 -3.79 7.35 -19.47
N SER A 487 -2.92 6.60 -20.17
CA SER A 487 -2.87 6.58 -21.64
C SER A 487 -3.70 5.49 -22.30
N LEU A 488 -4.35 4.61 -21.52
CA LEU A 488 -5.09 3.47 -22.05
C LEU A 488 -6.42 3.94 -22.65
N VAL A 489 -6.66 3.64 -23.93
CA VAL A 489 -7.87 4.08 -24.66
C VAL A 489 -8.97 3.02 -24.65
N THR A 490 -8.60 1.75 -24.74
CA THR A 490 -9.48 0.58 -24.75
C THR A 490 -8.82 -0.58 -23.98
N LEU A 491 -9.62 -1.45 -23.35
CA LEU A 491 -9.10 -2.55 -22.53
C LEU A 491 -9.15 -3.89 -23.26
N PHE A 492 -10.26 -4.22 -23.92
CA PHE A 492 -10.45 -5.50 -24.61
C PHE A 492 -10.73 -5.30 -26.10
N SER A 493 -10.29 -6.24 -26.92
CA SER A 493 -10.85 -6.41 -28.26
C SER A 493 -12.21 -7.12 -28.17
N LEU A 494 -13.08 -6.99 -29.18
CA LEU A 494 -14.40 -7.64 -29.18
C LEU A 494 -14.28 -9.16 -29.12
N SER A 495 -13.34 -9.72 -29.89
CA SER A 495 -13.05 -11.14 -29.93
C SER A 495 -12.52 -11.66 -28.59
N LEU A 496 -11.72 -10.86 -27.87
CA LEU A 496 -11.25 -11.22 -26.53
C LEU A 496 -12.41 -11.18 -25.52
N ALA A 497 -13.20 -10.10 -25.51
CA ALA A 497 -14.31 -9.92 -24.57
C ALA A 497 -15.32 -11.09 -24.63
N LYS A 498 -15.63 -11.60 -25.84
CA LYS A 498 -16.51 -12.76 -26.04
C LYS A 498 -16.00 -14.07 -25.43
N ASN A 499 -14.69 -14.16 -25.16
CA ASN A 499 -14.07 -15.36 -24.60
C ASN A 499 -13.85 -15.28 -23.07
N LEU A 500 -14.23 -14.19 -22.40
CA LEU A 500 -14.04 -13.97 -20.96
C LEU A 500 -15.18 -14.53 -20.10
N GLY A 501 -15.59 -15.78 -20.36
CA GLY A 501 -16.73 -16.41 -19.69
C GLY A 501 -16.58 -16.68 -18.18
N LYS A 502 -15.37 -16.53 -17.61
CA LYS A 502 -15.10 -16.72 -16.18
C LYS A 502 -14.84 -15.43 -15.41
N LEU A 503 -14.94 -14.27 -16.06
CA LEU A 503 -14.64 -12.98 -15.44
C LEU A 503 -15.64 -12.70 -14.30
N GLU A 504 -15.15 -12.57 -13.07
CA GLU A 504 -15.95 -12.29 -11.87
C GLU A 504 -15.87 -10.82 -11.45
N THR A 505 -14.71 -10.19 -11.65
CA THR A 505 -14.40 -8.83 -11.20
C THR A 505 -13.72 -8.05 -12.33
N LEU A 506 -14.33 -6.92 -12.69
CA LEU A 506 -13.76 -5.92 -13.58
C LEU A 506 -13.72 -4.57 -12.85
N ASP A 507 -12.51 -4.14 -12.51
CA ASP A 507 -12.26 -2.91 -11.77
C ASP A 507 -11.33 -2.00 -12.59
N ILE A 508 -11.87 -0.85 -13.02
CA ILE A 508 -11.15 0.14 -13.85
C ILE A 508 -11.29 1.51 -13.18
N GLN A 509 -10.16 2.11 -12.81
CA GLN A 509 -10.09 3.37 -12.08
C GLN A 509 -9.03 4.30 -12.67
N LYS A 510 -9.33 5.62 -12.69
CA LYS A 510 -8.38 6.68 -13.04
C LYS A 510 -7.69 6.48 -14.42
N CYS A 511 -8.43 5.96 -15.41
CA CYS A 511 -7.97 5.83 -16.79
C CYS A 511 -8.45 7.02 -17.64
N GLU A 512 -7.67 8.11 -17.63
CA GLU A 512 -8.11 9.42 -18.14
C GLU A 512 -8.43 9.44 -19.65
N LYS A 513 -7.66 8.69 -20.47
CA LYS A 513 -7.85 8.62 -21.93
C LYS A 513 -8.79 7.51 -22.40
N MET A 514 -9.35 6.71 -21.49
CA MET A 514 -10.22 5.60 -21.88
C MET A 514 -11.54 6.14 -22.45
N VAL A 515 -11.88 5.72 -23.67
CA VAL A 515 -13.11 6.14 -24.38
C VAL A 515 -14.13 5.01 -24.42
N GLU A 516 -13.66 3.76 -24.47
CA GLU A 516 -14.45 2.54 -24.53
C GLU A 516 -13.77 1.41 -23.75
N ILE A 517 -14.54 0.44 -23.25
CA ILE A 517 -13.97 -0.71 -22.53
C ILE A 517 -13.61 -1.83 -23.53
N VAL A 518 -14.49 -2.06 -24.51
CA VAL A 518 -14.32 -3.02 -25.59
C VAL A 518 -14.22 -2.29 -26.93
N GLY A 519 -13.12 -2.50 -27.65
CA GLY A 519 -12.86 -1.88 -28.94
C GLY A 519 -13.59 -2.50 -30.12
N ARG A 520 -13.80 -1.70 -31.17
CA ARG A 520 -14.37 -2.16 -32.45
C ARG A 520 -13.34 -2.97 -33.24
N GLU A 521 -13.81 -4.01 -33.92
CA GLU A 521 -13.08 -4.76 -34.95
C GLU A 521 -13.83 -4.57 -36.28
N ASP A 522 -13.10 -4.37 -37.39
CA ASP A 522 -13.59 -3.72 -38.63
C ASP A 522 -14.61 -4.50 -39.49
N ASP A 523 -15.16 -5.63 -39.03
CA ASP A 523 -15.97 -6.53 -39.86
C ASP A 523 -17.43 -6.78 -39.39
N MET A 524 -17.94 -6.05 -38.39
CA MET A 524 -19.23 -6.40 -37.76
C MET A 524 -20.25 -5.24 -37.82
N GLU A 525 -21.02 -5.19 -38.92
CA GLU A 525 -22.08 -4.16 -39.15
C GLU A 525 -23.41 -4.46 -38.43
N HIS A 526 -23.55 -5.60 -37.74
CA HIS A 526 -24.82 -6.01 -37.12
C HIS A 526 -24.67 -6.16 -35.60
N GLY A 527 -25.74 -5.82 -34.85
CA GLY A 527 -25.71 -5.76 -33.40
C GLY A 527 -25.12 -7.01 -32.75
N THR A 528 -24.21 -6.84 -31.79
CA THR A 528 -23.50 -7.95 -31.11
C THR A 528 -23.93 -8.07 -29.66
N THR A 529 -24.15 -9.30 -29.18
CA THR A 529 -24.30 -9.54 -27.74
C THR A 529 -22.92 -9.75 -27.12
N ILE A 530 -22.67 -9.10 -26.00
CA ILE A 530 -21.47 -9.28 -25.16
C ILE A 530 -21.97 -9.80 -23.81
N GLU A 531 -21.55 -11.02 -23.45
CA GLU A 531 -22.01 -11.68 -22.23
C GLU A 531 -20.85 -11.93 -21.28
N PHE A 532 -21.01 -11.53 -20.02
CA PHE A 532 -20.13 -11.92 -18.91
C PHE A 532 -20.94 -12.72 -17.88
N PRO A 533 -21.06 -14.05 -18.06
CA PRO A 533 -21.99 -14.86 -17.28
C PRO A 533 -21.61 -14.96 -15.79
N CYS A 534 -20.34 -14.75 -15.46
CA CYS A 534 -19.80 -14.84 -14.10
C CYS A 534 -19.57 -13.48 -13.43
N LEU A 535 -19.82 -12.34 -14.10
CA LEU A 535 -19.43 -11.03 -13.58
C LEU A 535 -20.28 -10.62 -12.39
N ARG A 536 -19.64 -10.40 -11.23
CA ARG A 536 -20.28 -10.05 -9.96
C ARG A 536 -20.02 -8.60 -9.56
N TYR A 537 -18.85 -8.06 -9.92
CA TYR A 537 -18.42 -6.72 -9.58
C TYR A 537 -17.93 -5.98 -10.83
N LEU A 538 -18.62 -4.89 -11.16
CA LEU A 538 -18.20 -3.94 -12.20
C LEU A 538 -17.97 -2.58 -11.56
N ASN A 539 -16.73 -2.11 -11.56
CA ASN A 539 -16.35 -0.79 -11.06
C ASN A 539 -15.69 0.05 -12.15
N LEU A 540 -16.25 1.23 -12.36
CA LEU A 540 -15.83 2.22 -13.34
C LEU A 540 -15.72 3.57 -12.61
N GLU A 541 -14.50 4.00 -12.25
CA GLU A 541 -14.29 5.23 -11.49
C GLU A 541 -13.30 6.18 -12.19
N LYS A 542 -13.64 7.48 -12.22
CA LYS A 542 -12.74 8.56 -12.70
C LYS A 542 -12.24 8.34 -14.13
N MET A 543 -13.18 8.17 -15.06
CA MET A 543 -12.92 8.05 -16.49
C MET A 543 -13.67 9.16 -17.24
N PRO A 544 -13.09 10.38 -17.34
CA PRO A 544 -13.77 11.55 -17.88
C PRO A 544 -14.13 11.45 -19.37
N LEU A 545 -13.43 10.59 -20.13
CA LEU A 545 -13.65 10.41 -21.56
C LEU A 545 -14.46 9.17 -21.93
N LEU A 546 -14.75 8.27 -20.98
CA LEU A 546 -15.46 7.02 -21.23
C LEU A 546 -16.91 7.32 -21.66
N SER A 547 -17.25 6.99 -22.91
CA SER A 547 -18.56 7.32 -23.49
C SER A 547 -19.46 6.11 -23.70
N CYS A 548 -18.89 4.91 -23.83
CA CYS A 548 -19.64 3.68 -24.05
C CYS A 548 -18.88 2.44 -23.58
N PHE A 549 -19.57 1.31 -23.44
CA PHE A 549 -18.93 0.02 -23.21
C PHE A 549 -18.28 -0.53 -24.49
N TYR A 550 -19.01 -0.43 -25.60
CA TYR A 550 -18.60 -0.82 -26.94
C TYR A 550 -19.18 0.19 -27.96
N PRO A 551 -18.40 0.65 -28.95
CA PRO A 551 -18.80 1.72 -29.88
C PRO A 551 -19.79 1.30 -30.98
N GLY A 552 -20.13 0.01 -31.08
CA GLY A 552 -21.14 -0.51 -32.01
C GLY A 552 -22.47 -0.82 -31.31
N LYS A 553 -23.49 -1.22 -32.10
CA LYS A 553 -24.76 -1.68 -31.52
C LYS A 553 -24.53 -2.95 -30.72
N HIS A 554 -24.87 -2.95 -29.42
CA HIS A 554 -24.66 -4.12 -28.57
C HIS A 554 -25.70 -4.29 -27.48
N ASP A 555 -25.80 -5.52 -26.97
CA ASP A 555 -26.47 -5.85 -25.72
C ASP A 555 -25.43 -6.43 -24.74
N LEU A 556 -25.28 -5.80 -23.58
CA LEU A 556 -24.42 -6.28 -22.49
C LEU A 556 -25.24 -7.10 -21.50
N GLU A 557 -24.84 -8.34 -21.25
CA GLU A 557 -25.53 -9.26 -20.34
C GLU A 557 -24.60 -9.72 -19.21
N CYS A 558 -24.98 -9.38 -17.95
CA CYS A 558 -24.24 -9.72 -16.74
C CYS A 558 -25.19 -10.35 -15.70
N PRO A 559 -25.60 -11.61 -15.88
CA PRO A 559 -26.71 -12.21 -15.11
C PRO A 559 -26.44 -12.40 -13.62
N LEU A 560 -25.18 -12.39 -13.17
CA LEU A 560 -24.76 -12.55 -11.77
C LEU A 560 -24.27 -11.25 -11.11
N LEU A 561 -24.54 -10.09 -11.72
CA LEU A 561 -24.03 -8.80 -11.25
C LEU A 561 -24.61 -8.43 -9.88
N VAL A 562 -23.73 -8.36 -8.88
CA VAL A 562 -24.08 -8.02 -7.48
C VAL A 562 -23.85 -6.54 -7.20
N ARG A 563 -22.84 -5.93 -7.81
CA ARG A 563 -22.52 -4.51 -7.60
C ARG A 563 -22.11 -3.86 -8.92
N LEU A 564 -22.74 -2.72 -9.20
CA LEU A 564 -22.40 -1.81 -10.28
C LEU A 564 -22.01 -0.46 -9.68
N TYR A 565 -20.74 -0.11 -9.79
CA TYR A 565 -20.21 1.17 -9.36
C TYR A 565 -19.74 1.97 -10.57
N VAL A 566 -20.34 3.13 -10.78
CA VAL A 566 -19.95 4.07 -11.84
C VAL A 566 -19.83 5.45 -11.21
N GLU A 567 -18.65 6.05 -11.21
CA GLU A 567 -18.40 7.38 -10.63
C GLU A 567 -17.42 8.18 -11.48
N CYS A 568 -17.62 9.50 -11.58
CA CYS A 568 -16.77 10.41 -12.35
C CYS A 568 -16.60 9.95 -13.81
N CYS A 569 -17.72 9.55 -14.43
CA CYS A 569 -17.79 9.07 -15.80
C CYS A 569 -18.87 9.86 -16.57
N PRO A 570 -18.71 11.19 -16.73
CA PRO A 570 -19.78 12.11 -17.13
C PRO A 570 -20.33 11.84 -18.54
N LYS A 571 -19.57 11.19 -19.41
CA LYS A 571 -20.00 10.86 -20.78
C LYS A 571 -20.70 9.50 -20.88
N LEU A 572 -20.60 8.66 -19.86
CA LEU A 572 -21.11 7.30 -19.89
C LEU A 572 -22.58 7.28 -19.47
N LYS A 573 -23.45 6.91 -20.40
CA LYS A 573 -24.85 6.62 -20.08
C LYS A 573 -24.95 5.20 -19.53
N VAL A 574 -25.50 5.04 -18.33
CA VAL A 574 -25.59 3.71 -17.69
C VAL A 574 -26.83 2.95 -18.14
N PHE A 575 -27.98 3.62 -18.27
CA PHE A 575 -29.25 2.98 -18.61
C PHE A 575 -29.90 3.61 -19.85
N ARG A 576 -30.54 2.79 -20.70
CA ARG A 576 -31.56 3.24 -21.69
C ARG A 576 -32.96 2.90 -21.22
N SER A 577 -33.90 3.77 -21.60
CA SER A 577 -35.33 3.45 -21.61
C SER A 577 -35.58 2.27 -22.56
N SER A 578 -36.34 1.28 -22.12
CA SER A 578 -36.85 0.18 -22.96
C SER A 578 -38.08 0.58 -23.78
N PHE A 579 -38.57 1.83 -23.62
CA PHE A 579 -39.83 2.31 -24.17
C PHE A 579 -39.69 3.41 -25.21
N ASP A 580 -38.45 3.76 -25.59
CA ASP A 580 -38.21 4.60 -26.75
C ASP A 580 -38.38 3.72 -27.98
N ASP A 581 -39.62 3.69 -28.47
CA ASP A 581 -40.08 2.85 -29.56
C ASP A 581 -39.30 3.14 -30.85
N ASP A 582 -39.00 2.09 -31.60
CA ASP A 582 -38.41 2.06 -32.95
C ASP A 582 -39.32 2.75 -34.02
N SER A 583 -40.23 3.63 -33.60
CA SER A 583 -41.28 4.23 -34.41
C SER A 583 -40.93 5.62 -34.97
N LYS A 584 -39.75 6.16 -34.69
CA LYS A 584 -39.18 7.27 -35.48
C LYS A 584 -38.15 6.73 -36.47
N LYS A 585 -38.62 5.93 -37.42
CA LYS A 585 -37.99 5.83 -38.73
C LYS A 585 -38.23 7.14 -39.47
N GLU A 586 -37.36 8.13 -39.23
CA GLU A 586 -37.14 9.16 -40.25
C GLU A 586 -35.83 8.84 -40.94
N GLU A 587 -35.94 8.45 -42.21
CA GLU A 587 -34.86 8.46 -43.18
C GLU A 587 -34.30 9.88 -43.26
N VAL A 588 -33.29 10.18 -42.45
CA VAL A 588 -32.38 11.28 -42.73
C VAL A 588 -30.97 10.72 -42.62
N LEU A 589 -30.25 10.80 -43.73
CA LEU A 589 -28.81 10.57 -43.85
C LEU A 589 -28.07 11.57 -42.94
N GLU A 590 -28.04 11.33 -41.63
CA GLU A 590 -27.18 12.06 -40.71
C GLU A 590 -25.98 11.19 -40.28
N ALA A 591 -24.84 11.87 -40.17
CA ALA A 591 -23.49 11.31 -40.08
C ALA A 591 -23.28 10.30 -38.92
N PRO A 592 -22.19 9.48 -38.96
CA PRO A 592 -21.96 8.36 -38.03
C PRO A 592 -21.69 8.73 -36.57
N THR A 593 -21.86 9.98 -36.18
CA THR A 593 -21.40 10.54 -34.90
C THR A 593 -22.23 10.14 -33.67
N ASN A 594 -23.42 9.56 -33.83
CA ASN A 594 -24.32 9.21 -32.71
C ASN A 594 -24.19 7.77 -32.17
N LEU A 595 -23.36 6.90 -32.77
CA LEU A 595 -23.19 5.51 -32.30
C LEU A 595 -22.31 5.38 -31.03
N LEU A 596 -21.51 6.40 -30.72
CA LEU A 596 -20.49 6.39 -29.65
C LEU A 596 -21.03 6.63 -28.22
N GLN A 597 -22.35 6.68 -28.05
CA GLN A 597 -23.01 6.97 -26.75
C GLN A 597 -24.12 5.97 -26.40
N GLN A 598 -24.01 4.71 -26.84
CA GLN A 598 -24.96 3.68 -26.40
C GLN A 598 -24.79 3.40 -24.89
N PRO A 599 -25.90 3.32 -24.13
CA PRO A 599 -25.84 3.06 -22.71
C PRO A 599 -25.49 1.61 -22.37
N LEU A 600 -24.93 1.39 -21.17
CA LEU A 600 -24.49 0.08 -20.69
C LEU A 600 -25.60 -0.98 -20.66
N PHE A 601 -26.74 -0.68 -20.06
CA PHE A 601 -27.81 -1.65 -19.84
C PHE A 601 -29.17 -1.14 -20.35
N PRO A 602 -29.99 -2.01 -20.97
CA PRO A 602 -31.43 -1.82 -21.00
C PRO A 602 -32.00 -1.84 -19.58
N ILE A 603 -32.81 -0.86 -19.22
CA ILE A 603 -33.35 -0.73 -17.85
C ILE A 603 -34.18 -1.93 -17.39
N ASP A 604 -34.84 -2.61 -18.33
CA ASP A 604 -35.64 -3.82 -18.15
C ASP A 604 -34.79 -5.09 -17.98
N LYS A 605 -33.55 -5.07 -18.50
CA LYS A 605 -32.55 -6.13 -18.29
C LYS A 605 -31.70 -5.94 -17.03
N VAL A 606 -31.92 -4.85 -16.28
CA VAL A 606 -31.42 -4.71 -14.90
C VAL A 606 -32.22 -5.66 -14.02
N SER A 607 -31.88 -6.95 -14.12
CA SER A 607 -32.42 -8.02 -13.28
C SER A 607 -32.39 -7.61 -11.80
N PRO A 608 -33.32 -8.08 -10.94
CA PRO A 608 -33.39 -7.69 -9.52
C PRO A 608 -32.27 -8.31 -8.67
N GLN A 609 -31.00 -8.17 -9.06
CA GLN A 609 -29.81 -8.72 -8.38
C GLN A 609 -28.83 -7.72 -7.75
N PRO A 610 -28.67 -6.44 -8.19
CA PRO A 610 -27.61 -5.62 -7.61
C PRO A 610 -27.95 -5.27 -6.16
N VAL A 611 -27.08 -5.70 -5.26
CA VAL A 611 -27.07 -5.32 -3.85
C VAL A 611 -26.56 -3.89 -3.70
N GLY A 612 -25.75 -3.40 -4.66
CA GLY A 612 -25.24 -2.03 -4.69
C GLY A 612 -25.25 -1.38 -6.08
N LEU A 613 -25.66 -0.10 -6.14
CA LEU A 613 -25.82 0.64 -7.39
C LEU A 613 -25.46 2.13 -7.24
N THR A 614 -24.77 2.70 -8.24
CA THR A 614 -24.61 4.15 -8.39
C THR A 614 -25.63 4.72 -9.38
N LEU A 615 -26.32 5.80 -9.00
CA LEU A 615 -27.30 6.50 -9.82
C LEU A 615 -26.93 7.98 -9.96
N SER A 616 -26.95 8.46 -11.21
CA SER A 616 -26.99 9.87 -11.53
C SER A 616 -28.43 10.39 -11.50
N GLU A 617 -28.60 11.71 -11.61
CA GLU A 617 -29.92 12.32 -11.74
C GLU A 617 -30.74 11.78 -12.93
N GLU A 618 -30.12 11.63 -14.09
CA GLU A 618 -30.79 11.11 -15.28
C GLU A 618 -31.27 9.67 -15.05
N ASN A 619 -30.44 8.84 -14.41
CA ASN A 619 -30.81 7.48 -14.07
C ASN A 619 -32.01 7.43 -13.12
N ILE A 620 -32.08 8.33 -12.13
CA ILE A 620 -33.21 8.41 -11.20
C ILE A 620 -34.49 8.80 -11.94
N LYS A 621 -34.42 9.77 -12.88
CA LYS A 621 -35.58 10.16 -13.71
C LYS A 621 -36.08 8.97 -14.54
N LEU A 622 -35.16 8.25 -15.20
CA LEU A 622 -35.48 7.04 -15.97
C LEU A 622 -36.11 5.95 -15.11
N MET A 623 -35.53 5.64 -13.94
CA MET A 623 -36.04 4.62 -13.02
C MET A 623 -37.32 5.01 -12.30
N SER A 624 -37.66 6.31 -12.31
CA SER A 624 -38.92 6.80 -11.74
C SER A 624 -40.12 6.57 -12.66
N ASP A 625 -39.91 6.20 -13.94
CA ASP A 625 -40.98 5.92 -14.90
C ASP A 625 -42.00 4.90 -14.35
N ALA A 626 -43.29 5.22 -14.48
CA ALA A 626 -44.39 4.42 -13.97
C ALA A 626 -44.60 3.10 -14.73
N ARG A 627 -44.02 2.98 -15.94
CA ARG A 627 -44.06 1.77 -16.77
C ARG A 627 -43.10 0.67 -16.29
N LEU A 628 -42.15 1.01 -15.42
CA LEU A 628 -41.18 0.05 -14.88
C LEU A 628 -41.77 -0.74 -13.70
N PRO A 629 -41.36 -2.01 -13.50
CA PRO A 629 -41.80 -2.82 -12.35
C PRO A 629 -41.49 -2.14 -11.02
N GLN A 630 -42.47 -2.11 -10.10
CA GLN A 630 -42.31 -1.45 -8.80
C GLN A 630 -41.27 -2.14 -7.90
N ASP A 631 -41.06 -3.44 -8.09
CA ASP A 631 -40.16 -4.30 -7.33
C ASP A 631 -38.75 -4.41 -7.95
N LEU A 632 -38.47 -3.71 -9.05
CA LEU A 632 -37.20 -3.75 -9.77
C LEU A 632 -35.98 -3.57 -8.84
N LEU A 633 -36.09 -2.64 -7.88
CA LEU A 633 -35.01 -2.26 -6.97
C LEU A 633 -35.22 -2.80 -5.54
N CYS A 634 -36.12 -3.77 -5.34
CA CYS A 634 -36.47 -4.26 -4.01
C CYS A 634 -35.29 -4.91 -3.28
N LYS A 635 -34.30 -5.50 -3.99
CA LYS A 635 -33.12 -6.13 -3.37
C LYS A 635 -31.96 -5.16 -3.10
N LEU A 636 -32.07 -3.89 -3.50
CA LEU A 636 -31.00 -2.91 -3.37
C LEU A 636 -30.76 -2.56 -1.89
N GLU A 637 -29.56 -2.83 -1.38
CA GLU A 637 -29.17 -2.50 0.00
C GLU A 637 -28.24 -1.29 0.09
N VAL A 638 -27.51 -0.99 -0.98
CA VAL A 638 -26.53 0.09 -1.07
C VAL A 638 -26.84 0.98 -2.27
N LEU A 639 -27.05 2.26 -2.02
CA LEU A 639 -27.27 3.27 -3.06
C LEU A 639 -26.20 4.34 -2.95
N ILE A 640 -25.65 4.72 -4.09
CA ILE A 640 -24.76 5.86 -4.24
C ILE A 640 -25.44 6.85 -5.20
N LEU A 641 -25.67 8.06 -4.72
CA LEU A 641 -26.15 9.18 -5.51
C LEU A 641 -24.96 10.07 -5.87
N SER A 642 -24.66 10.20 -7.16
CA SER A 642 -23.57 11.03 -7.68
C SER A 642 -24.15 12.10 -8.59
N PHE A 643 -23.95 13.38 -8.25
CA PHE A 643 -24.53 14.52 -8.97
C PHE A 643 -23.47 15.38 -9.67
N GLU A 644 -22.63 14.75 -10.49
CA GLU A 644 -21.39 15.27 -11.09
C GLU A 644 -21.51 16.56 -11.94
N ASP A 645 -22.68 17.17 -12.07
CA ASP A 645 -22.86 18.47 -12.74
C ASP A 645 -22.67 19.63 -11.74
N ASP A 646 -21.61 20.42 -11.95
CA ASP A 646 -21.27 21.57 -11.12
C ASP A 646 -22.35 22.68 -11.13
N ASN A 647 -23.26 22.67 -12.10
CA ASN A 647 -24.38 23.63 -12.20
C ASN A 647 -25.70 23.08 -11.63
N ASN A 648 -25.68 21.97 -10.90
CA ASN A 648 -26.91 21.39 -10.39
C ASN A 648 -27.55 22.30 -9.31
N GLU A 649 -28.63 23.01 -9.68
CA GLU A 649 -29.45 23.86 -8.80
C GLU A 649 -30.29 23.08 -7.76
N LYS A 650 -30.08 21.77 -7.63
CA LYS A 650 -30.87 20.93 -6.72
C LYS A 650 -30.62 21.25 -5.26
N ASP A 651 -31.69 21.61 -4.59
CA ASP A 651 -31.75 21.91 -3.16
C ASP A 651 -32.16 20.69 -2.30
N SER A 652 -32.56 19.57 -2.91
CA SER A 652 -33.15 18.43 -2.19
C SER A 652 -32.85 17.05 -2.82
N LEU A 653 -32.83 16.02 -1.97
CA LEU A 653 -32.73 14.61 -2.39
C LEU A 653 -34.05 14.12 -3.01
N PRO A 654 -34.01 13.11 -3.92
CA PRO A 654 -35.20 12.58 -4.58
C PRO A 654 -36.00 11.64 -3.65
N PHE A 655 -36.65 12.18 -2.62
CA PHE A 655 -37.42 11.39 -1.65
C PHE A 655 -38.53 10.56 -2.29
N ASP A 656 -39.18 11.07 -3.34
CA ASP A 656 -40.21 10.36 -4.11
C ASP A 656 -39.70 9.04 -4.69
N PHE A 657 -38.42 8.98 -5.06
CA PHE A 657 -37.79 7.80 -5.64
C PHE A 657 -37.48 6.73 -4.58
N PHE A 658 -37.12 7.13 -3.36
CA PHE A 658 -36.71 6.21 -2.32
C PHE A 658 -37.83 5.26 -1.84
N HIS A 659 -39.11 5.56 -2.12
CA HIS A 659 -40.20 4.60 -1.91
C HIS A 659 -40.02 3.29 -2.69
N LYS A 660 -39.29 3.32 -3.82
CA LYS A 660 -38.95 2.12 -4.61
C LYS A 660 -37.80 1.31 -4.00
N LEU A 661 -37.22 1.75 -2.88
CA LEU A 661 -36.03 1.15 -2.24
C LEU A 661 -36.30 0.66 -0.81
N PRO A 662 -37.21 -0.31 -0.61
CA PRO A 662 -37.67 -0.70 0.74
C PRO A 662 -36.59 -1.33 1.62
N ASN A 663 -35.56 -1.94 1.03
CA ASN A 663 -34.49 -2.67 1.74
C ASN A 663 -33.17 -1.88 1.84
N LEU A 664 -33.19 -0.57 1.56
CA LEU A 664 -31.98 0.24 1.59
C LEU A 664 -31.39 0.36 3.01
N LYS A 665 -30.13 -0.06 3.16
CA LYS A 665 -29.38 -0.01 4.43
C LYS A 665 -28.26 1.04 4.41
N SER A 666 -27.79 1.42 3.23
CA SER A 666 -26.61 2.27 3.06
C SER A 666 -26.87 3.31 1.98
N LEU A 667 -26.75 4.58 2.32
CA LEU A 667 -26.89 5.69 1.41
C LEU A 667 -25.59 6.49 1.36
N ARG A 668 -25.07 6.69 0.16
CA ARG A 668 -23.98 7.63 -0.11
C ARG A 668 -24.51 8.75 -0.99
N VAL A 669 -24.27 9.98 -0.60
CA VAL A 669 -24.54 11.18 -1.39
C VAL A 669 -23.22 11.85 -1.65
N GLN A 670 -22.90 12.07 -2.93
CA GLN A 670 -21.63 12.68 -3.28
C GLN A 670 -21.69 13.62 -4.46
N LYS A 671 -20.71 14.55 -4.51
CA LYS A 671 -20.51 15.50 -5.62
C LYS A 671 -21.79 16.25 -5.93
N CYS A 672 -22.41 16.89 -4.95
CA CYS A 672 -23.64 17.64 -5.15
C CYS A 672 -23.41 19.09 -4.74
N CYS A 673 -23.48 20.00 -5.72
CA CYS A 673 -23.15 21.40 -5.51
C CYS A 673 -24.33 22.20 -4.94
N GLY A 674 -25.58 21.99 -5.33
CA GLY A 674 -26.72 22.80 -4.83
C GLY A 674 -27.31 22.41 -3.46
N LEU A 675 -26.93 21.24 -2.92
CA LEU A 675 -27.65 20.62 -1.80
C LEU A 675 -27.26 21.23 -0.45
N LYS A 676 -28.17 22.04 0.13
CA LYS A 676 -27.97 22.70 1.44
C LYS A 676 -28.33 21.84 2.64
N GLU A 677 -29.35 20.99 2.51
CA GLU A 677 -29.82 20.09 3.58
C GLU A 677 -29.94 18.66 3.04
N ILE A 678 -29.45 17.65 3.78
CA ILE A 678 -29.69 16.23 3.42
C ILE A 678 -31.13 15.85 3.74
N PHE A 679 -31.56 16.13 4.98
CA PHE A 679 -32.92 15.93 5.44
C PHE A 679 -33.56 17.30 5.70
N PRO A 680 -34.59 17.69 4.94
CA PRO A 680 -35.18 19.01 5.09
C PRO A 680 -35.95 19.17 6.40
N SER A 681 -35.99 20.40 6.92
CA SER A 681 -36.73 20.74 8.14
C SER A 681 -38.24 20.49 8.06
N GLN A 682 -38.85 20.73 6.90
CA GLN A 682 -40.28 20.49 6.67
C GLN A 682 -40.55 19.02 6.31
N LYS A 683 -41.38 18.35 7.11
CA LYS A 683 -41.87 17.01 6.77
C LYS A 683 -42.93 17.09 5.66
N LEU A 684 -42.66 16.43 4.53
CA LEU A 684 -43.63 16.23 3.45
C LEU A 684 -44.22 14.81 3.50
N GLN A 685 -45.37 14.59 2.85
CA GLN A 685 -45.99 13.25 2.77
C GLN A 685 -45.05 12.21 2.15
N VAL A 686 -44.21 12.64 1.22
CA VAL A 686 -43.23 11.83 0.49
C VAL A 686 -42.08 11.33 1.38
N HIS A 687 -42.01 11.76 2.65
CA HIS A 687 -41.01 11.27 3.60
C HIS A 687 -41.51 10.06 4.43
N ASP A 688 -42.80 9.71 4.34
CA ASP A 688 -43.37 8.67 5.20
C ASP A 688 -42.85 7.27 4.84
N LYS A 689 -42.23 6.62 5.83
CA LYS A 689 -41.69 5.24 5.76
C LYS A 689 -40.50 5.03 4.81
N VAL A 690 -39.97 6.11 4.24
CA VAL A 690 -38.81 6.11 3.35
C VAL A 690 -37.52 5.95 4.15
N LEU A 691 -36.47 5.30 3.61
CA LEU A 691 -35.18 5.07 4.31
C LEU A 691 -35.29 4.38 5.68
N SER A 692 -36.40 3.67 5.96
CA SER A 692 -36.67 3.11 7.30
C SER A 692 -35.67 2.06 7.78
N GLY A 693 -34.92 1.44 6.85
CA GLY A 693 -33.84 0.48 7.11
C GLY A 693 -32.43 1.08 7.13
N LEU A 694 -32.28 2.40 6.97
CA LEU A 694 -30.99 3.06 6.82
C LEU A 694 -30.12 2.91 8.08
N LYS A 695 -28.91 2.39 7.89
CA LYS A 695 -27.90 2.15 8.93
C LYS A 695 -26.60 2.89 8.68
N ARG A 696 -26.30 3.24 7.43
CA ARG A 696 -25.03 3.89 7.07
C ARG A 696 -25.29 5.08 6.17
N LEU A 697 -24.72 6.23 6.53
CA LEU A 697 -24.81 7.46 5.77
C LEU A 697 -23.39 7.97 5.45
N PHE A 698 -23.12 8.17 4.17
CA PHE A 698 -21.87 8.67 3.65
C PHE A 698 -22.12 9.96 2.85
N LEU A 699 -21.48 11.04 3.26
CA LEU A 699 -21.59 12.36 2.65
C LEU A 699 -20.20 12.76 2.14
N PHE A 700 -20.07 13.02 0.84
CA PHE A 700 -18.76 13.23 0.23
C PHE A 700 -18.77 14.34 -0.82
N GLU A 701 -17.87 15.32 -0.72
CA GLU A 701 -17.77 16.42 -1.71
C GLU A 701 -19.13 17.14 -1.88
N LEU A 702 -19.67 17.67 -0.78
CA LEU A 702 -20.93 18.44 -0.75
C LEU A 702 -20.59 19.88 -0.37
N SER A 703 -20.37 20.73 -1.38
CA SER A 703 -19.78 22.06 -1.24
C SER A 703 -20.71 23.06 -0.54
N GLU A 704 -21.99 23.03 -0.85
CA GLU A 704 -22.99 23.95 -0.27
C GLU A 704 -23.74 23.36 0.93
N LEU A 705 -23.39 22.15 1.40
CA LEU A 705 -24.09 21.50 2.51
C LEU A 705 -23.90 22.29 3.82
N GLU A 706 -24.98 22.88 4.33
CA GLU A 706 -25.01 23.68 5.55
C GLU A 706 -25.41 22.81 6.75
N CYS A 707 -26.40 21.93 6.61
CA CYS A 707 -26.85 21.05 7.68
C CYS A 707 -27.21 19.64 7.18
N ILE A 708 -27.06 18.63 8.06
CA ILE A 708 -27.49 17.26 7.73
C ILE A 708 -29.00 17.09 7.98
N GLY A 709 -29.55 17.74 9.01
CA GLY A 709 -30.97 17.64 9.38
C GLY A 709 -31.33 16.39 10.18
N LEU A 710 -30.37 15.77 10.86
CA LEU A 710 -30.60 14.59 11.72
C LEU A 710 -31.38 14.93 13.00
N GLU A 711 -31.46 16.21 13.34
CA GLU A 711 -32.20 16.76 14.47
C GLU A 711 -33.72 16.77 14.28
N HIS A 712 -34.21 16.82 13.04
CA HIS A 712 -35.63 16.99 12.77
C HIS A 712 -36.46 15.82 13.32
N THR A 713 -37.62 16.14 13.92
CA THR A 713 -38.48 15.17 14.61
C THR A 713 -38.90 13.98 13.74
N TRP A 714 -39.06 14.21 12.43
CA TRP A 714 -39.41 13.15 11.48
C TRP A 714 -38.22 12.25 11.08
N VAL A 715 -36.99 12.70 11.31
CA VAL A 715 -35.73 11.99 11.00
C VAL A 715 -35.22 11.19 12.20
N GLN A 716 -35.66 11.53 13.41
CA GLN A 716 -35.31 10.83 14.67
C GLN A 716 -35.42 9.28 14.63
N PRO A 717 -36.41 8.67 13.94
CA PRO A 717 -36.45 7.21 13.79
C PRO A 717 -35.26 6.63 13.02
N TYR A 718 -34.65 7.41 12.11
CA TYR A 718 -33.48 7.03 11.31
C TYR A 718 -32.18 7.27 12.09
N SER A 719 -32.04 8.41 12.78
CA SER A 719 -30.85 8.72 13.59
C SER A 719 -30.59 7.68 14.68
N LYS A 720 -31.66 7.16 15.31
CA LYS A 720 -31.58 6.05 16.29
C LYS A 720 -31.10 4.72 15.70
N LYS A 721 -31.26 4.49 14.40
CA LYS A 721 -30.84 3.24 13.73
C LYS A 721 -29.46 3.36 13.08
N LEU A 722 -28.96 4.58 12.88
CA LEU A 722 -27.69 4.83 12.23
C LEU A 722 -26.54 4.17 13.03
N GLU A 723 -25.72 3.40 12.33
CA GLU A 723 -24.55 2.69 12.86
C GLU A 723 -23.24 3.35 12.41
N LEU A 724 -23.22 3.99 11.23
CA LEU A 724 -22.04 4.66 10.68
C LEU A 724 -22.43 5.98 10.03
N LEU A 725 -21.69 7.05 10.38
CA LEU A 725 -21.77 8.36 9.75
C LEU A 725 -20.39 8.79 9.25
N LYS A 726 -20.29 9.13 7.96
CA LYS A 726 -19.03 9.59 7.37
C LYS A 726 -19.24 10.86 6.56
N LEU A 727 -18.54 11.92 6.93
CA LEU A 727 -18.45 13.19 6.24
C LEU A 727 -17.03 13.35 5.69
N ARG A 728 -16.91 13.67 4.41
CA ARG A 728 -15.63 14.02 3.80
C ARG A 728 -15.80 15.15 2.81
N THR A 729 -15.03 16.23 2.95
CA THR A 729 -15.09 17.40 2.06
C THR A 729 -16.50 18.01 2.07
N CYS A 730 -16.94 18.45 3.26
CA CYS A 730 -18.22 19.16 3.46
C CYS A 730 -17.90 20.50 4.16
N PRO A 731 -17.39 21.50 3.41
CA PRO A 731 -16.69 22.64 4.00
C PRO A 731 -17.59 23.58 4.79
N ARG A 732 -18.91 23.61 4.52
CA ARG A 732 -19.86 24.52 5.18
C ARG A 732 -20.54 23.98 6.43
N VAL A 733 -20.45 22.68 6.69
CA VAL A 733 -21.12 22.04 7.83
C VAL A 733 -20.44 22.49 9.13
N GLU A 734 -21.19 23.16 10.00
CA GLU A 734 -20.67 23.67 11.29
C GLU A 734 -20.67 22.61 12.40
N SER A 735 -21.61 21.65 12.35
CA SER A 735 -21.70 20.52 13.29
C SER A 735 -22.49 19.36 12.67
N ILE A 736 -22.38 18.15 13.24
CA ILE A 736 -23.20 17.01 12.81
C ILE A 736 -24.67 17.22 13.20
N VAL A 737 -24.89 17.73 14.42
CA VAL A 737 -26.20 18.11 14.94
C VAL A 737 -26.04 19.32 15.87
N SER A 738 -27.00 20.24 15.80
CA SER A 738 -27.01 21.49 16.58
C SER A 738 -27.76 21.40 17.91
N CYS A 739 -28.52 20.32 18.15
CA CYS A 739 -29.32 20.11 19.36
C CYS A 739 -29.31 18.64 19.80
N ALA A 740 -30.05 18.34 20.87
CA ALA A 740 -30.10 16.99 21.46
C ALA A 740 -30.69 15.94 20.49
N VAL A 741 -29.85 15.02 20.01
CA VAL A 741 -30.25 13.91 19.13
C VAL A 741 -29.80 12.57 19.73
N SER A 742 -30.62 11.53 19.56
CA SER A 742 -30.35 10.19 20.09
C SER A 742 -29.68 9.28 19.05
N PHE A 743 -28.38 9.04 19.18
CA PHE A 743 -27.57 8.12 18.36
C PHE A 743 -27.21 6.81 19.07
N ILE A 744 -28.23 6.10 19.59
CA ILE A 744 -28.03 4.91 20.47
C ILE A 744 -27.33 3.71 19.79
N ASN A 745 -27.29 3.69 18.46
CA ASN A 745 -26.68 2.61 17.68
C ASN A 745 -25.41 3.03 16.92
N LEU A 746 -25.00 4.30 17.00
CA LEU A 746 -23.87 4.81 16.23
C LEU A 746 -22.56 4.24 16.78
N LYS A 747 -21.80 3.57 15.91
CA LYS A 747 -20.53 2.90 16.22
C LYS A 747 -19.34 3.64 15.65
N GLU A 748 -19.50 4.23 14.47
CA GLU A 748 -18.39 4.79 13.72
C GLU A 748 -18.74 6.19 13.20
N VAL A 749 -17.87 7.15 13.51
CA VAL A 749 -17.96 8.53 13.02
C VAL A 749 -16.64 8.91 12.37
N TYR A 750 -16.70 9.32 11.10
CA TYR A 750 -15.56 9.79 10.33
C TYR A 750 -15.85 11.18 9.79
N VAL A 751 -15.03 12.15 10.12
CA VAL A 751 -15.11 13.53 9.61
C VAL A 751 -13.76 13.86 9.00
N LYS A 752 -13.73 14.32 7.75
CA LYS A 752 -12.50 14.72 7.06
C LYS A 752 -12.73 15.96 6.21
N LEU A 753 -11.81 16.93 6.21
CA LEU A 753 -11.91 18.11 5.34
C LEU A 753 -13.25 18.85 5.49
N CYS A 754 -13.71 19.07 6.72
CA CYS A 754 -14.92 19.85 7.03
C CYS A 754 -14.49 21.15 7.69
N GLU A 755 -14.21 22.16 6.85
CA GLU A 755 -13.45 23.36 7.23
C GLU A 755 -14.16 24.26 8.24
N LYS A 756 -15.48 24.44 8.15
CA LYS A 756 -16.26 25.24 9.12
C LYS A 756 -16.76 24.47 10.34
N MET A 757 -16.45 23.17 10.45
CA MET A 757 -16.93 22.39 11.57
C MET A 757 -16.27 22.88 12.86
N GLU A 758 -17.05 23.41 13.81
CA GLU A 758 -16.53 23.93 15.08
C GLU A 758 -16.55 22.87 16.19
N TYR A 759 -17.58 22.02 16.17
CA TYR A 759 -17.80 20.90 17.08
C TYR A 759 -18.60 19.79 16.39
N LEU A 760 -18.54 18.56 16.90
CA LEU A 760 -19.27 17.44 16.31
C LEU A 760 -20.67 17.29 16.94
N PHE A 761 -20.72 17.26 18.28
CA PHE A 761 -21.92 16.93 19.03
C PHE A 761 -22.17 17.90 20.18
N THR A 762 -23.41 17.95 20.63
CA THR A 762 -23.79 18.59 21.91
C THR A 762 -23.57 17.63 23.09
N CYS A 763 -23.40 18.17 24.29
CA CYS A 763 -23.29 17.38 25.54
C CYS A 763 -24.47 16.41 25.72
N THR A 764 -25.68 16.88 25.40
CA THR A 764 -26.90 16.06 25.44
C THR A 764 -26.90 14.91 24.43
N THR A 765 -26.47 15.16 23.20
CA THR A 765 -26.34 14.13 22.15
C THR A 765 -25.33 13.07 22.54
N LEU A 766 -24.24 13.48 23.16
CA LEU A 766 -23.15 12.58 23.54
C LEU A 766 -23.59 11.48 24.52
N LYS A 767 -24.50 11.78 25.47
CA LYS A 767 -25.06 10.79 26.40
C LYS A 767 -25.74 9.61 25.69
N SER A 768 -26.12 9.77 24.43
CA SER A 768 -26.72 8.70 23.62
C SER A 768 -25.70 7.82 22.88
N LEU A 769 -24.44 8.23 22.74
CA LEU A 769 -23.38 7.56 21.95
C LEU A 769 -22.76 6.35 22.67
N VAL A 770 -23.59 5.53 23.33
CA VAL A 770 -23.17 4.40 24.17
C VAL A 770 -22.51 3.25 23.40
N LYS A 771 -22.64 3.23 22.07
CA LYS A 771 -22.04 2.21 21.18
C LYS A 771 -20.87 2.72 20.34
N LEU A 772 -20.42 3.96 20.53
CA LEU A 772 -19.35 4.53 19.71
C LEU A 772 -18.04 3.78 19.95
N GLU A 773 -17.48 3.21 18.88
CA GLU A 773 -16.25 2.41 18.86
C GLU A 773 -15.10 3.15 18.18
N THR A 774 -15.40 3.94 17.14
CA THR A 774 -14.41 4.71 16.37
C THR A 774 -14.88 6.14 16.15
N LEU A 775 -14.00 7.10 16.44
CA LEU A 775 -14.14 8.49 16.06
C LEU A 775 -12.89 8.90 15.28
N SER A 776 -13.05 9.45 14.08
CA SER A 776 -11.92 9.98 13.34
C SER A 776 -12.22 11.35 12.77
N ILE A 777 -11.34 12.30 13.02
CA ILE A 777 -11.43 13.69 12.59
C ILE A 777 -10.11 14.06 11.93
N LYS A 778 -10.11 14.32 10.62
CA LYS A 778 -8.88 14.60 9.87
C LYS A 778 -8.97 15.89 9.07
N LYS A 779 -7.97 16.77 9.16
CA LYS A 779 -7.91 18.01 8.36
C LYS A 779 -9.19 18.86 8.47
N CYS A 780 -9.68 19.10 9.68
CA CYS A 780 -10.87 19.93 9.95
C CYS A 780 -10.43 21.12 10.82
N GLU A 781 -10.07 22.22 10.17
CA GLU A 781 -9.26 23.29 10.78
C GLU A 781 -10.01 24.11 11.84
N SER A 782 -11.35 24.24 11.73
CA SER A 782 -12.13 25.05 12.68
C SER A 782 -12.56 24.33 13.95
N ILE A 783 -12.27 23.03 14.11
CA ILE A 783 -12.72 22.28 15.29
C ILE A 783 -11.99 22.79 16.53
N LYS A 784 -12.75 23.40 17.45
CA LYS A 784 -12.27 23.91 18.74
C LYS A 784 -12.49 22.90 19.86
N GLU A 785 -13.60 22.18 19.80
CA GLU A 785 -13.99 21.16 20.78
C GLU A 785 -14.75 20.04 20.06
N ILE A 786 -14.61 18.78 20.51
CA ILE A 786 -15.39 17.67 19.92
C ILE A 786 -16.86 17.78 20.36
N VAL A 787 -17.08 18.33 21.56
CA VAL A 787 -18.37 18.36 22.24
C VAL A 787 -18.63 19.77 22.75
N LYS A 788 -19.73 20.36 22.32
CA LYS A 788 -20.18 21.67 22.81
C LYS A 788 -20.96 21.50 24.12
N LYS A 789 -20.63 22.32 25.12
CA LYS A 789 -21.39 22.42 26.37
C LYS A 789 -22.72 23.12 26.10
N ASP A 790 -23.82 22.45 26.46
CA ASP A 790 -25.16 23.02 26.42
C ASP A 790 -25.44 23.75 27.76
N ASP A 791 -26.38 24.70 27.77
CA ASP A 791 -26.77 25.48 28.97
C ASP A 791 -27.45 24.63 30.08
N GLU A 792 -27.69 23.34 29.83
CA GLU A 792 -28.26 22.41 30.82
C GLU A 792 -27.18 21.79 31.72
N ASP A 793 -27.41 21.86 33.03
CA ASP A 793 -26.56 21.36 34.11
C ASP A 793 -26.01 19.94 33.86
N GLY A 794 -24.68 19.79 33.97
CA GLY A 794 -24.02 18.51 34.20
C GLY A 794 -23.57 17.71 32.96
N CYS A 795 -22.36 18.01 32.51
CA CYS A 795 -21.45 17.01 31.93
C CYS A 795 -20.19 16.94 32.80
N ASP A 796 -20.38 16.54 34.06
CA ASP A 796 -19.27 16.44 35.01
C ASP A 796 -18.37 15.23 34.70
N GLU A 797 -18.94 14.17 34.09
CA GLU A 797 -18.18 13.00 33.66
C GLU A 797 -18.76 12.39 32.37
N ILE A 798 -17.95 12.37 31.31
CA ILE A 798 -18.29 11.81 30.01
C ILE A 798 -17.49 10.50 29.81
N VAL A 799 -18.18 9.37 29.71
CA VAL A 799 -17.56 8.05 29.54
C VAL A 799 -18.00 7.41 28.22
N PHE A 800 -17.10 7.34 27.24
CA PHE A 800 -17.29 6.49 26.06
C PHE A 800 -16.91 5.06 26.37
N GLY A 801 -17.84 4.28 26.94
CA GLY A 801 -17.55 2.92 27.44
C GLY A 801 -17.10 1.90 26.38
N ARG A 802 -17.16 2.22 25.08
CA ARG A 802 -16.76 1.33 23.98
C ARG A 802 -15.75 1.92 22.99
N LEU A 803 -15.30 3.16 23.19
CA LEU A 803 -14.43 3.83 22.23
C LEU A 803 -13.04 3.20 22.25
N ARG A 804 -12.61 2.69 21.10
CA ARG A 804 -11.33 1.96 20.93
C ARG A 804 -10.32 2.74 20.11
N SER A 805 -10.77 3.64 19.23
CA SER A 805 -9.93 4.36 18.28
C SER A 805 -10.38 5.81 18.16
N ILE A 806 -9.45 6.74 18.38
CA ILE A 806 -9.58 8.18 18.06
C ILE A 806 -8.45 8.53 17.10
N LYS A 807 -8.76 9.12 15.93
CA LYS A 807 -7.79 9.32 14.83
C LYS A 807 -7.90 10.64 14.10
#